data_AF-A0A7Y6IRY8-F1
#
_entry.id   AF-A0A7Y6IRY8-F1
#
_cell.length_a   1.000
_cell.length_b   1.000
_cell.length_c   1.000
_cell.angle_alpha   90.00
_cell.angle_beta   90.00
_cell.angle_gamma   90.00
#
_symmetry.space_group_name_H-M   'P 1'
#
loop_
_entity.id
_entity.type
_entity.pdbx_description
1 polymer ?
#
loop_
_entity_poly.entity_id
_entity_poly.type
_entity_poly.pdbx_seq_one_letter_code
_entity_poly.pdbx_strand_id
1 'polypeptide(L)'
;MTTNTSFIYDAASAVDPLGDAEREKEKGIKHNRAKVGSGRPSSLIYTYGPGSIMDLPQFTIMPTGLDDWDRIWRRRDGIPEIRAPRLREVVRMLLRSPNVQLRPFPWQPKKLSMSNEGNDLGVPARVFPQWLRCTGCDMLAPLTSFSYTNTHPYRTDLACFEHGKCTGRKGDKSRQATRRPAVPARYLLACVDGHLDEFPYDLWVHRGKPCAEAEFPALKMIDRTAGRGATATIRCASCGLSRPMNEAQGEQGALNLPRCRGRHPHLDAFQPGGCRNETRLLLVGASNLWFPATQSIIVMPESPEEQEGDLADRVRIALGDKLLKYRDNLDILRDVLDGKVDVTDLNDDMLAQVVALATEPPATAEQQEEQLRTWDPVDLLVPEWRYLQKDPLGAGHEDPVSGLALSRRDLDPELRLEITRVLAVERLRKVNALVGFTRIDAMDRVGDLPRRLVPLTRAPRPEWTVATEDRGEGIFLQLDEAAVAGWEEQIYKAAEWAAHREAHRRNFYRRFSETAEDIDPDSRLKPPRYWLVHTLAHVLIRELALTCGYSAASLSERLYAWPEAEGRAAAAGLLICTTASDSDGTLGGLVQLSEPARLARVVRDALFRATRCSSDPICATRTPQDPEDFLHGAACHCCVMASETSCERANRFLDRRFLVNLRGSDLGFFGRGY
;
A
#
# COMPACT_ATOMS: atom_id res chain seq x y z
N MET A 1 31.16 2.55 12.60
CA MET A 1 29.83 2.03 12.97
C MET A 1 29.62 0.73 12.21
N THR A 2 29.85 -0.40 12.86
CA THR A 2 29.60 -1.74 12.33
C THR A 2 28.11 -1.89 12.07
N THR A 3 27.72 -1.87 10.80
CA THR A 3 26.33 -2.00 10.35
C THR A 3 25.82 -3.40 10.69
N ASN A 4 25.11 -3.51 11.81
CA ASN A 4 24.40 -4.69 12.25
C ASN A 4 23.22 -4.91 11.28
N THR A 5 23.50 -5.54 10.13
CA THR A 5 22.52 -5.75 9.07
C THR A 5 21.88 -7.11 9.23
N SER A 6 20.56 -7.16 9.03
CA SER A 6 19.77 -8.39 9.21
C SER A 6 19.90 -9.37 8.03
N PHE A 7 20.62 -8.98 6.97
CA PHE A 7 20.68 -9.71 5.71
C PHE A 7 22.11 -9.88 5.17
N ILE A 8 22.30 -10.89 4.33
CA ILE A 8 23.49 -11.08 3.52
C ILE A 8 23.29 -10.30 2.21
N TYR A 9 24.16 -9.33 1.95
CA TYR A 9 24.12 -8.52 0.73
C TYR A 9 25.53 -8.09 0.30
N ASP A 10 25.69 -7.74 -0.97
CA ASP A 10 26.92 -7.15 -1.47
C ASP A 10 26.85 -5.61 -1.42
N ALA A 11 27.62 -5.00 -0.53
CA ALA A 11 27.68 -3.55 -0.39
C ALA A 11 28.33 -2.87 -1.61
N ALA A 12 29.16 -3.58 -2.38
CA ALA A 12 29.85 -3.05 -3.56
C ALA A 12 28.94 -3.00 -4.79
N SER A 13 27.89 -3.84 -4.85
CA SER A 13 26.95 -3.94 -5.98
C SER A 13 25.67 -3.09 -5.80
N ALA A 14 25.73 -2.04 -4.98
CA ALA A 14 24.53 -1.29 -4.64
C ALA A 14 24.05 -0.38 -5.78
N VAL A 15 22.72 -0.21 -5.89
CA VAL A 15 22.08 0.54 -6.98
C VAL A 15 22.42 2.03 -6.86
N ASP A 16 22.99 2.61 -7.91
CA ASP A 16 23.32 4.04 -8.01
C ASP A 16 23.13 4.56 -9.45
N PRO A 17 21.87 4.77 -9.89
CA PRO A 17 21.57 5.14 -11.28
C PRO A 17 22.17 6.49 -11.67
N LEU A 18 22.37 7.39 -10.70
CA LEU A 18 22.98 8.70 -10.93
C LEU A 18 24.49 8.56 -11.12
N GLY A 19 25.17 7.79 -10.27
CA GLY A 19 26.58 7.47 -10.47
C GLY A 19 26.84 6.69 -11.75
N ASP A 20 25.93 5.78 -12.15
CA ASP A 20 25.99 5.09 -13.44
C ASP A 20 25.93 6.09 -14.61
N ALA A 21 24.98 7.03 -14.58
CA ALA A 21 24.85 8.06 -15.61
C ALA A 21 26.07 8.99 -15.67
N GLU A 22 26.65 9.34 -14.52
CA GLU A 22 27.90 10.11 -14.43
C GLU A 22 29.06 9.35 -15.10
N ARG A 23 29.25 8.06 -14.77
CA ARG A 23 30.27 7.20 -15.37
C ARG A 23 30.07 7.01 -16.88
N GLU A 24 28.84 6.86 -17.35
CA GLU A 24 28.54 6.75 -18.78
C GLU A 24 28.86 8.03 -19.52
N LYS A 25 28.55 9.18 -18.92
CA LYS A 25 28.89 10.50 -19.46
C LYS A 25 30.41 10.70 -19.54
N GLU A 26 31.16 10.30 -18.51
CA GLU A 26 32.62 10.30 -18.50
C GLU A 26 33.21 9.41 -19.62
N LYS A 27 32.58 8.26 -19.89
CA LYS A 27 32.94 7.36 -21.01
C LYS A 27 32.50 7.90 -22.39
N GLY A 28 31.88 9.08 -22.46
CA GLY A 28 31.42 9.69 -23.70
C GLY A 28 30.12 9.10 -24.27
N ILE A 29 29.40 8.26 -23.51
CA ILE A 29 28.12 7.68 -23.92
C ILE A 29 27.03 8.75 -23.73
N LYS A 30 26.58 9.38 -24.82
CA LYS A 30 25.62 10.51 -24.77
C LYS A 30 24.14 10.10 -24.77
N HIS A 31 23.84 8.84 -25.07
CA HIS A 31 22.48 8.43 -25.45
C HIS A 31 21.91 7.29 -24.62
N ASN A 32 22.51 6.93 -23.49
CA ASN A 32 21.88 5.99 -22.58
C ASN A 32 21.37 6.75 -21.36
N ARG A 33 20.05 6.76 -21.15
CA ARG A 33 19.42 7.53 -20.07
C ARG A 33 18.99 6.61 -18.94
N ALA A 34 19.23 7.06 -17.70
CA ALA A 34 18.85 6.33 -16.49
C ALA A 34 17.34 6.36 -16.22
N LYS A 35 16.64 7.43 -16.64
CA LYS A 35 15.20 7.58 -16.37
C LYS A 35 14.35 6.70 -17.28
N VAL A 36 13.52 5.86 -16.68
CA VAL A 36 12.61 4.94 -17.35
C VAL A 36 11.21 5.07 -16.75
N GLY A 37 10.20 5.25 -17.61
CA GLY A 37 8.81 5.38 -17.19
C GLY A 37 8.48 6.59 -16.30
N SER A 38 7.27 6.56 -15.74
CA SER A 38 6.72 7.52 -14.77
C SER A 38 5.55 6.88 -14.00
N GLY A 39 5.36 7.24 -12.73
CA GLY A 39 4.23 6.80 -11.91
C GLY A 39 3.74 7.92 -11.00
N ARG A 40 2.45 7.88 -10.62
CA ARG A 40 1.87 8.81 -9.64
C ARG A 40 2.29 8.41 -8.22
N PRO A 41 2.51 9.35 -7.28
CA PRO A 41 2.86 9.03 -5.90
C PRO A 41 1.88 8.07 -5.21
N SER A 42 0.58 8.27 -5.39
CA SER A 42 -0.45 7.38 -4.86
C SER A 42 -0.30 5.95 -5.39
N SER A 43 -0.05 5.79 -6.69
CA SER A 43 0.24 4.47 -7.28
C SER A 43 1.49 3.84 -6.68
N LEU A 44 2.52 4.62 -6.35
CA LEU A 44 3.74 4.13 -5.71
C LEU A 44 3.53 3.74 -4.23
N ILE A 45 2.46 4.18 -3.56
CA ILE A 45 2.09 3.70 -2.21
C ILE A 45 1.19 2.47 -2.28
N TYR A 46 0.21 2.44 -3.18
CA TYR A 46 -0.85 1.41 -3.14
C TYR A 46 -0.62 0.23 -4.07
N THR A 47 0.23 0.36 -5.10
CA THR A 47 0.37 -0.68 -6.14
C THR A 47 1.83 -0.95 -6.49
N TYR A 48 2.62 0.11 -6.66
CA TYR A 48 3.97 0.08 -7.20
C TYR A 48 5.02 0.56 -6.19
N GLY A 49 4.90 0.14 -4.92
CA GLY A 49 5.87 0.49 -3.88
C GLY A 49 7.17 -0.33 -3.93
N PRO A 50 8.11 -0.13 -2.98
CA PRO A 50 9.30 -0.97 -2.85
C PRO A 50 8.98 -2.47 -2.90
N GLY A 51 9.68 -3.20 -3.76
CA GLY A 51 9.46 -4.63 -3.96
C GLY A 51 8.22 -5.03 -4.76
N SER A 52 7.40 -4.10 -5.22
CA SER A 52 6.38 -4.39 -6.23
C SER A 52 7.03 -4.62 -7.61
N ILE A 53 6.26 -5.19 -8.54
CA ILE A 53 6.65 -5.21 -9.96
C ILE A 53 5.80 -4.17 -10.68
N MET A 54 6.45 -3.19 -11.29
CA MET A 54 5.82 -2.16 -12.10
C MET A 54 6.04 -2.48 -13.58
N ASP A 55 4.93 -2.62 -14.30
CA ASP A 55 4.92 -2.84 -15.74
C ASP A 55 5.19 -1.52 -16.47
N LEU A 56 6.33 -1.43 -17.16
CA LEU A 56 6.58 -0.39 -18.16
C LEU A 56 6.18 -0.93 -19.54
N PRO A 57 6.03 -0.05 -20.56
CA PRO A 57 5.56 -0.47 -21.88
C PRO A 57 6.37 -1.60 -22.56
N GLN A 58 7.66 -1.74 -22.24
CA GLN A 58 8.56 -2.69 -22.92
C GLN A 58 9.18 -3.74 -21.98
N PHE A 59 9.28 -3.46 -20.67
CA PHE A 59 9.86 -4.36 -19.67
C PHE A 59 9.36 -3.99 -18.27
N THR A 60 9.68 -4.79 -17.27
CA THR A 60 9.25 -4.58 -15.89
C THR A 60 10.40 -4.10 -15.00
N ILE A 61 10.05 -3.26 -14.04
CA ILE A 61 10.99 -2.79 -13.01
C ILE A 61 10.45 -3.11 -11.62
N MET A 62 11.35 -3.08 -10.65
CA MET A 62 11.04 -3.16 -9.23
C MET A 62 11.64 -1.95 -8.52
N PRO A 63 10.82 -1.09 -7.90
CA PRO A 63 11.30 -0.07 -6.99
C PRO A 63 12.13 -0.70 -5.86
N THR A 64 13.29 -0.13 -5.58
CA THR A 64 14.22 -0.65 -4.57
C THR A 64 13.80 -0.26 -3.15
N GLY A 65 14.47 -0.83 -2.14
CA GLY A 65 14.30 -0.43 -0.75
C GLY A 65 14.84 0.96 -0.42
N LEU A 66 14.51 1.42 0.78
CA LEU A 66 14.78 2.78 1.27
C LEU A 66 16.27 3.11 1.36
N ASP A 67 17.13 2.10 1.53
CA ASP A 67 18.59 2.29 1.59
C ASP A 67 19.15 2.94 0.31
N ASP A 68 18.61 2.55 -0.86
CA ASP A 68 19.04 3.09 -2.15
C ASP A 68 18.44 4.48 -2.38
N TRP A 69 17.29 4.78 -1.77
CA TRP A 69 16.62 6.08 -1.87
C TRP A 69 17.31 7.13 -1.00
N ASP A 70 17.83 6.73 0.16
CA ASP A 70 18.57 7.61 1.07
C ASP A 70 19.81 8.21 0.38
N ARG A 71 20.43 7.48 -0.55
CA ARG A 71 21.53 8.00 -1.38
C ARG A 71 21.12 9.17 -2.27
N ILE A 72 19.89 9.12 -2.81
CA ILE A 72 19.34 10.21 -3.60
C ILE A 72 19.13 11.45 -2.73
N TRP A 73 18.62 11.26 -1.51
CA TRP A 73 18.43 12.35 -0.54
C TRP A 73 19.74 12.95 -0.05
N ARG A 74 20.78 12.15 0.19
CA ARG A 74 22.12 12.64 0.59
C ARG A 74 22.80 13.55 -0.43
N ARG A 75 22.39 13.49 -1.71
CA ARG A 75 22.88 14.40 -2.76
C ARG A 75 22.17 15.77 -2.76
N ARG A 76 21.27 16.05 -1.80
CA ARG A 76 20.45 17.27 -1.73
C ARG A 76 20.74 18.11 -0.50
N ASP A 77 20.50 19.41 -0.65
CA ASP A 77 20.49 20.37 0.44
C ASP A 77 19.17 20.23 1.23
N GLY A 78 19.17 19.32 2.20
CA GLY A 78 18.04 19.05 3.07
C GLY A 78 17.17 17.87 2.63
N ILE A 79 16.53 17.24 3.62
CA ILE A 79 15.65 16.09 3.42
C ILE A 79 14.23 16.52 3.80
N PRO A 80 13.25 16.47 2.88
CA PRO A 80 11.89 16.85 3.20
C PRO A 80 11.25 15.84 4.17
N GLU A 81 10.47 16.36 5.10
CA GLU A 81 9.70 15.58 6.07
C GLU A 81 8.20 15.92 5.95
N ILE A 82 7.35 14.90 6.06
CA ILE A 82 5.89 15.05 6.13
C ILE A 82 5.49 15.01 7.60
N ARG A 83 5.00 16.15 8.11
CA ARG A 83 4.61 16.28 9.52
C ARG A 83 3.25 15.64 9.78
N ALA A 84 3.25 14.54 10.54
CA ALA A 84 2.06 13.87 11.06
C ALA A 84 2.39 13.11 12.36
N PRO A 85 2.45 13.79 13.52
CA PRO A 85 3.00 13.20 14.76
C PRO A 85 2.29 11.93 15.23
N ARG A 86 0.94 11.92 15.21
CA ARG A 86 0.14 10.73 15.55
C ARG A 86 0.45 9.51 14.67
N LEU A 87 0.59 9.73 13.36
CA LEU A 87 0.96 8.64 12.44
C LEU A 87 2.40 8.19 12.67
N ARG A 88 3.32 9.13 12.93
CA ARG A 88 4.71 8.82 13.25
C ARG A 88 4.80 7.93 14.49
N GLU A 89 4.00 8.17 15.53
CA GLU A 89 4.00 7.35 16.74
C GLU A 89 3.60 5.89 16.47
N VAL A 90 2.54 5.68 15.68
CA VAL A 90 2.14 4.32 15.27
C VAL A 90 3.21 3.67 14.39
N VAL A 91 3.79 4.42 13.45
CA VAL A 91 4.86 3.92 12.58
C VAL A 91 6.12 3.58 13.38
N ARG A 92 6.48 4.39 14.38
CA ARG A 92 7.57 4.14 15.34
C ARG A 92 7.37 2.82 16.06
N MET A 93 6.16 2.59 16.57
CA MET A 93 5.80 1.34 17.25
C MET A 93 5.93 0.14 16.28
N LEU A 94 5.28 0.20 15.12
CA LEU A 94 5.26 -0.89 14.13
C LEU A 94 6.65 -1.24 13.58
N LEU A 95 7.49 -0.23 13.35
CA LEU A 95 8.85 -0.40 12.83
C LEU A 95 9.91 -0.57 13.94
N ARG A 96 9.50 -0.52 15.22
CA ARG A 96 10.38 -0.59 16.40
C ARG A 96 11.52 0.44 16.32
N SER A 97 11.23 1.61 15.78
CA SER A 97 12.22 2.64 15.46
C SER A 97 11.86 3.96 16.15
N PRO A 98 12.60 4.37 17.20
CA PRO A 98 12.26 5.53 18.02
C PRO A 98 12.39 6.85 17.24
N ASN A 99 13.27 6.96 16.26
CA ASN A 99 13.54 8.22 15.56
C ASN A 99 13.06 8.19 14.10
N VAL A 100 12.03 7.39 13.80
CA VAL A 100 11.54 7.26 12.43
C VAL A 100 10.95 8.57 11.92
N GLN A 101 11.41 9.02 10.76
CA GLN A 101 10.83 10.17 10.03
C GLN A 101 9.88 9.70 8.93
N LEU A 102 8.89 10.52 8.59
CA LEU A 102 8.03 10.29 7.43
C LEU A 102 8.53 11.16 6.27
N ARG A 103 8.98 10.55 5.18
CA ARG A 103 9.58 11.28 4.05
C ARG A 103 8.80 11.01 2.75
N PRO A 104 8.67 11.99 1.84
CA PRO A 104 8.07 11.74 0.54
C PRO A 104 8.95 10.85 -0.34
N PHE A 105 8.39 10.38 -1.46
CA PHE A 105 9.21 9.80 -2.53
C PHE A 105 10.26 10.81 -3.03
N PRO A 106 11.44 10.35 -3.48
CA PRO A 106 12.45 11.21 -4.09
C PRO A 106 11.89 11.99 -5.29
N TRP A 107 11.50 13.24 -5.03
CA TRP A 107 10.94 14.17 -5.99
C TRP A 107 11.18 15.60 -5.52
N GLN A 108 11.34 16.52 -6.47
CA GLN A 108 11.43 17.94 -6.19
C GLN A 108 10.71 18.71 -7.31
N PRO A 109 9.92 19.73 -6.96
CA PRO A 109 9.32 20.61 -7.96
C PRO A 109 10.42 21.40 -8.68
N LYS A 110 10.22 21.66 -9.97
CA LYS A 110 11.07 22.58 -10.72
C LYS A 110 10.84 23.99 -10.19
N LYS A 111 11.89 24.66 -9.70
CA LYS A 111 11.78 26.07 -9.26
C LYS A 111 11.54 27.05 -10.42
N LEU A 112 12.05 26.71 -11.61
CA LEU A 112 11.91 27.49 -12.84
C LEU A 112 11.61 26.56 -14.02
N SER A 113 10.85 27.01 -15.02
CA SER A 113 10.46 26.20 -16.20
C SER A 113 11.66 25.64 -16.97
N MET A 114 12.81 26.32 -16.94
CA MET A 114 14.06 25.92 -17.60
C MET A 114 15.08 25.28 -16.64
N SER A 115 14.72 25.05 -15.37
CA SER A 115 15.60 24.41 -14.40
C SER A 115 15.73 22.91 -14.66
N ASN A 116 16.95 22.40 -14.47
CA ASN A 116 17.25 20.97 -14.46
C ASN A 116 17.17 20.36 -13.05
N GLU A 117 16.89 21.17 -12.03
CA GLU A 117 16.69 20.69 -10.65
C GLU A 117 15.55 19.66 -10.61
N GLY A 118 15.80 18.53 -9.96
CA GLY A 118 14.85 17.44 -9.82
C GLY A 118 14.66 16.56 -11.06
N ASN A 119 15.30 16.86 -12.20
CA ASN A 119 15.25 15.97 -13.38
C ASN A 119 15.94 14.61 -13.13
N ASP A 120 16.91 14.61 -12.23
CA ASP A 120 17.65 13.48 -11.70
C ASP A 120 17.00 12.87 -10.43
N LEU A 121 15.87 13.42 -9.98
CA LEU A 121 15.05 12.80 -8.93
C LEU A 121 14.05 11.82 -9.53
N GLY A 122 14.01 10.65 -8.91
CA GLY A 122 13.08 9.59 -9.20
C GLY A 122 13.29 8.46 -8.21
N VAL A 123 12.33 7.54 -8.16
CA VAL A 123 12.44 6.33 -7.35
C VAL A 123 13.49 5.41 -7.98
N PRO A 124 14.59 5.10 -7.27
CA PRO A 124 15.54 4.09 -7.72
C PRO A 124 14.82 2.75 -7.93
N ALA A 125 15.11 2.12 -9.06
CA ALA A 125 14.50 0.86 -9.46
C ALA A 125 15.51 -0.02 -10.16
N ARG A 126 15.25 -1.32 -10.15
CA ARG A 126 16.04 -2.34 -10.84
C ARG A 126 15.16 -3.06 -11.86
N VAL A 127 15.76 -3.56 -12.93
CA VAL A 127 15.07 -4.45 -13.86
C VAL A 127 14.77 -5.75 -13.13
N PHE A 128 13.49 -6.13 -13.06
CA PHE A 128 13.06 -7.38 -12.44
C PHE A 128 11.79 -7.91 -13.12
N PRO A 129 11.74 -9.20 -13.48
CA PRO A 129 12.83 -10.17 -13.42
C PRO A 129 13.98 -9.82 -14.39
N GLN A 130 15.16 -10.32 -14.07
CA GLN A 130 16.38 -10.19 -14.87
C GLN A 130 16.47 -11.25 -15.97
N TRP A 131 15.70 -12.32 -15.89
CA TRP A 131 15.50 -13.24 -17.01
C TRP A 131 14.56 -12.65 -18.06
N LEU A 132 15.01 -12.58 -19.30
CA LEU A 132 14.23 -12.10 -20.45
C LEU A 132 14.11 -13.19 -21.52
N ARG A 133 13.03 -13.09 -22.30
CA ARG A 133 12.74 -13.94 -23.46
C ARG A 133 12.73 -13.10 -24.73
N CYS A 134 13.50 -13.52 -25.73
CA CYS A 134 13.44 -12.95 -27.07
C CYS A 134 12.12 -13.35 -27.77
N THR A 135 11.36 -12.36 -28.23
CA THR A 135 10.10 -12.57 -29.00
C THR A 135 10.31 -13.22 -30.37
N GLY A 136 11.52 -13.13 -30.93
CA GLY A 136 11.85 -13.62 -32.27
C GLY A 136 12.35 -15.06 -32.33
N CYS A 137 13.25 -15.47 -31.43
CA CYS A 137 13.86 -16.81 -31.44
C CYS A 137 13.58 -17.65 -30.19
N ASP A 138 12.75 -17.13 -29.27
CA ASP A 138 12.39 -17.74 -28.00
C ASP A 138 13.56 -17.97 -27.02
N MET A 139 14.73 -17.40 -27.29
CA MET A 139 15.90 -17.43 -26.40
C MET A 139 15.52 -16.88 -25.02
N LEU A 140 15.80 -17.65 -23.98
CA LEU A 140 15.58 -17.30 -22.58
C LEU A 140 16.96 -17.16 -21.92
N ALA A 141 17.28 -15.96 -21.45
CA ALA A 141 18.60 -15.68 -20.88
C ALA A 141 18.54 -14.53 -19.85
N PRO A 142 19.58 -14.36 -19.00
CA PRO A 142 19.72 -13.17 -18.17
C PRO A 142 19.86 -11.89 -19.01
N LEU A 143 19.53 -10.74 -18.40
CA LEU A 143 19.52 -9.42 -19.06
C LEU A 143 20.86 -9.06 -19.71
N THR A 144 21.98 -9.56 -19.17
CA THR A 144 23.35 -9.34 -19.69
C THR A 144 23.56 -9.92 -21.10
N SER A 145 22.69 -10.84 -21.53
CA SER A 145 22.69 -11.40 -22.90
C SER A 145 21.95 -10.52 -23.91
N PHE A 146 21.30 -9.45 -23.45
CA PHE A 146 20.51 -8.54 -24.28
C PHE A 146 21.10 -7.13 -24.27
N SER A 147 20.87 -6.37 -25.33
CA SER A 147 21.28 -4.96 -25.40
C SER A 147 20.17 -4.06 -24.88
N TYR A 148 20.48 -3.21 -23.92
CA TYR A 148 19.60 -2.13 -23.47
C TYR A 148 19.69 -0.92 -24.42
N THR A 149 18.58 -0.22 -24.64
CA THR A 149 18.54 0.99 -25.46
C THR A 149 17.56 2.00 -24.85
N ASN A 150 18.05 3.20 -24.49
CA ASN A 150 17.24 4.33 -24.03
C ASN A 150 17.78 5.68 -24.53
N THR A 151 17.51 5.98 -25.82
CA THR A 151 18.13 7.10 -26.56
C THR A 151 17.30 8.36 -26.64
N HIS A 152 16.03 8.35 -26.19
CA HIS A 152 15.12 9.49 -26.32
C HIS A 152 14.84 10.18 -24.97
N PRO A 153 15.12 11.50 -24.82
CA PRO A 153 14.99 12.19 -23.53
C PRO A 153 13.55 12.32 -23.03
N TYR A 154 12.60 12.52 -23.95
CA TYR A 154 11.19 12.77 -23.63
C TYR A 154 10.30 11.55 -23.90
N ARG A 155 10.91 10.41 -24.23
CA ARG A 155 10.21 9.17 -24.57
C ARG A 155 10.82 8.00 -23.78
N THR A 156 10.74 8.12 -22.46
CA THR A 156 11.21 7.10 -21.53
C THR A 156 10.40 5.80 -21.63
N ASP A 157 9.24 5.84 -22.29
CA ASP A 157 8.40 4.69 -22.68
C ASP A 157 9.04 3.81 -23.76
N LEU A 158 10.02 4.34 -24.52
CA LEU A 158 10.73 3.60 -25.58
C LEU A 158 11.98 2.86 -25.08
N ALA A 159 12.33 3.01 -23.80
CA ALA A 159 13.41 2.23 -23.20
C ALA A 159 13.10 0.73 -23.33
N CYS A 160 14.02 -0.05 -23.88
CA CYS A 160 13.77 -1.46 -24.14
C CYS A 160 15.05 -2.32 -24.08
N PHE A 161 14.84 -3.62 -23.95
CA PHE A 161 15.86 -4.64 -24.14
C PHE A 161 15.64 -5.36 -25.46
N GLU A 162 16.72 -5.58 -26.20
CA GLU A 162 16.65 -6.23 -27.51
C GLU A 162 17.72 -7.31 -27.66
N HIS A 163 17.34 -8.35 -28.39
CA HIS A 163 18.28 -9.32 -28.90
C HIS A 163 18.87 -8.78 -30.21
N GLY A 164 20.10 -8.28 -30.15
CA GLY A 164 20.74 -7.56 -31.26
C GLY A 164 20.94 -8.40 -32.53
N LYS A 165 21.34 -9.68 -32.39
CA LYS A 165 21.65 -10.58 -33.51
C LYS A 165 20.68 -11.76 -33.61
N CYS A 166 19.37 -11.48 -33.65
CA CYS A 166 18.38 -12.55 -33.71
C CYS A 166 18.21 -13.13 -35.12
N THR A 167 18.35 -14.46 -35.26
CA THR A 167 18.13 -15.23 -36.50
C THR A 167 16.74 -15.90 -36.58
N GLY A 168 15.85 -15.57 -35.64
CA GLY A 168 14.49 -16.12 -35.55
C GLY A 168 14.41 -17.58 -35.10
N ARG A 169 13.19 -18.11 -34.92
CA ARG A 169 12.93 -19.46 -34.35
C ARG A 169 13.60 -20.60 -35.10
N LYS A 170 13.66 -20.51 -36.44
CA LYS A 170 14.25 -21.54 -37.29
C LYS A 170 15.78 -21.49 -37.35
N GLY A 171 16.41 -20.47 -36.75
CA GLY A 171 17.87 -20.35 -36.73
C GLY A 171 18.50 -20.35 -38.12
N ASP A 172 17.83 -19.70 -39.08
CA ASP A 172 18.23 -19.74 -40.48
C ASP A 172 19.47 -18.87 -40.69
N LYS A 173 20.63 -19.51 -40.89
CA LYS A 173 21.92 -18.85 -41.11
C LYS A 173 21.93 -17.98 -42.37
N SER A 174 20.99 -18.21 -43.31
CA SER A 174 20.85 -17.40 -44.53
C SER A 174 20.08 -16.10 -44.30
N ARG A 175 19.36 -15.98 -43.18
CA ARG A 175 18.51 -14.82 -42.89
C ARG A 175 19.31 -13.75 -42.16
N GLN A 176 19.24 -12.52 -42.65
CA GLN A 176 19.91 -11.38 -42.03
C GLN A 176 19.48 -11.25 -40.56
N ALA A 177 20.46 -11.17 -39.64
CA ALA A 177 20.18 -11.00 -38.22
C ALA A 177 19.43 -9.67 -38.00
N THR A 178 18.32 -9.72 -37.27
CA THR A 178 17.49 -8.55 -36.98
C THR A 178 17.40 -8.33 -35.48
N ARG A 179 17.27 -7.05 -35.06
CA ARG A 179 16.96 -6.71 -33.67
C ARG A 179 15.55 -7.18 -33.34
N ARG A 180 15.38 -7.82 -32.18
CA ARG A 180 14.07 -8.30 -31.71
C ARG A 180 13.86 -7.93 -30.25
N PRO A 181 12.67 -7.43 -29.86
CA PRO A 181 12.37 -7.14 -28.46
C PRO A 181 12.53 -8.36 -27.56
N ALA A 182 13.07 -8.13 -26.37
CA ALA A 182 13.14 -9.09 -25.28
C ALA A 182 12.15 -8.68 -24.18
N VAL A 183 11.28 -9.60 -23.79
CA VAL A 183 10.24 -9.38 -22.77
C VAL A 183 10.57 -10.13 -21.48
N PRO A 184 10.13 -9.66 -20.31
CA PRO A 184 10.37 -10.35 -19.04
C PRO A 184 9.89 -11.81 -19.04
N ALA A 185 10.67 -12.69 -18.45
CA ALA A 185 10.27 -14.07 -18.24
C ALA A 185 9.18 -14.13 -17.17
N ARG A 186 8.02 -14.69 -17.51
CA ARG A 186 6.78 -14.51 -16.73
C ARG A 186 6.66 -15.30 -15.42
N TYR A 187 7.56 -16.24 -15.12
CA TYR A 187 7.44 -17.11 -13.94
C TYR A 187 8.36 -16.66 -12.81
N LEU A 188 7.80 -16.65 -11.59
CA LEU A 188 8.45 -16.26 -10.35
C LEU A 188 8.16 -17.30 -9.26
N LEU A 189 8.98 -17.31 -8.21
CA LEU A 189 8.77 -18.08 -6.99
C LEU A 189 8.60 -17.12 -5.81
N ALA A 190 7.57 -17.32 -5.00
CA ALA A 190 7.35 -16.56 -3.77
C ALA A 190 7.03 -17.48 -2.59
N CYS A 191 7.24 -17.03 -1.36
CA CYS A 191 6.80 -17.76 -0.16
C CYS A 191 5.95 -16.89 0.77
N VAL A 192 5.34 -17.51 1.78
CA VAL A 192 4.42 -16.85 2.73
C VAL A 192 5.06 -15.76 3.59
N ASP A 193 6.39 -15.82 3.80
CA ASP A 193 7.19 -14.76 4.44
C ASP A 193 7.52 -13.59 3.49
N GLY A 194 7.00 -13.62 2.25
CA GLY A 194 7.11 -12.52 1.30
C GLY A 194 8.43 -12.40 0.54
N HIS A 195 9.33 -13.39 0.66
CA HIS A 195 10.46 -13.55 -0.26
C HIS A 195 9.97 -13.73 -1.70
N LEU A 196 10.75 -13.22 -2.64
CA LEU A 196 10.47 -13.28 -4.07
C LEU A 196 11.73 -13.64 -4.82
N ASP A 197 11.59 -14.52 -5.80
CA ASP A 197 12.69 -14.95 -6.62
C ASP A 197 12.30 -15.22 -8.05
N GLU A 198 13.30 -15.20 -8.92
CA GLU A 198 13.14 -15.55 -10.31
C GLU A 198 13.08 -17.06 -10.45
N PHE A 199 12.27 -17.54 -11.39
CA PHE A 199 12.15 -18.98 -11.59
C PHE A 199 13.48 -19.57 -12.08
N PRO A 200 13.99 -20.66 -11.48
CA PRO A 200 15.30 -21.22 -11.82
C PRO A 200 15.19 -22.10 -13.07
N TYR A 201 15.08 -21.47 -14.24
CA TYR A 201 14.79 -22.15 -15.51
C TYR A 201 15.79 -23.25 -15.89
N ASP A 202 17.08 -23.04 -15.61
CA ASP A 202 18.13 -24.02 -15.88
C ASP A 202 17.95 -25.27 -15.02
N LEU A 203 17.90 -25.11 -13.69
CA LEU A 203 17.66 -26.21 -12.77
C LEU A 203 16.32 -26.89 -13.04
N TRP A 204 15.29 -26.13 -13.42
CA TRP A 204 13.97 -26.67 -13.73
C TRP A 204 14.00 -27.68 -14.87
N VAL A 205 14.58 -27.31 -16.02
CA VAL A 205 14.62 -28.19 -17.21
C VAL A 205 15.49 -29.43 -16.97
N HIS A 206 16.50 -29.32 -16.10
CA HIS A 206 17.42 -30.39 -15.72
C HIS A 206 17.02 -31.13 -14.43
N ARG A 207 15.78 -30.94 -13.93
CA ARG A 207 15.25 -31.62 -12.72
C ARG A 207 16.15 -31.48 -11.48
N GLY A 208 16.67 -30.27 -11.26
CA GLY A 208 17.50 -29.90 -10.11
C GLY A 208 19.00 -30.15 -10.29
N LYS A 209 19.42 -30.71 -11.43
CA LYS A 209 20.85 -30.94 -11.75
C LYS A 209 21.38 -29.82 -12.67
N PRO A 210 22.70 -29.59 -12.72
CA PRO A 210 23.29 -28.77 -13.78
C PRO A 210 23.18 -29.47 -15.15
N CYS A 211 23.31 -28.70 -16.23
CA CYS A 211 23.38 -29.25 -17.58
C CYS A 211 24.66 -30.10 -17.75
N ALA A 212 24.53 -31.29 -18.34
CA ALA A 212 25.67 -32.18 -18.57
C ALA A 212 26.61 -31.71 -19.71
N GLU A 213 26.08 -30.93 -20.66
CA GLU A 213 26.76 -30.58 -21.92
C GLU A 213 27.34 -29.15 -21.93
N ALA A 214 26.96 -28.30 -20.96
CA ALA A 214 27.37 -26.90 -20.94
C ALA A 214 27.28 -26.30 -19.53
N GLU A 215 28.27 -25.50 -19.14
CA GLU A 215 28.24 -24.72 -17.89
C GLU A 215 27.15 -23.63 -17.93
N PHE A 216 26.96 -22.99 -19.09
CA PHE A 216 25.93 -21.98 -19.34
C PHE A 216 25.01 -22.45 -20.47
N PRO A 217 23.96 -23.24 -20.18
CA PRO A 217 23.10 -23.81 -21.21
C PRO A 217 22.28 -22.76 -21.95
N ALA A 218 22.14 -22.93 -23.26
CA ALA A 218 21.31 -22.05 -24.09
C ALA A 218 19.83 -22.43 -23.94
N LEU A 219 19.07 -21.67 -23.15
CA LEU A 219 17.66 -21.97 -22.88
C LEU A 219 16.72 -21.29 -23.89
N LYS A 220 15.57 -21.93 -24.11
CA LYS A 220 14.43 -21.39 -24.87
C LYS A 220 13.13 -21.57 -24.11
N MET A 221 12.29 -20.54 -24.13
CA MET A 221 10.91 -20.58 -23.60
C MET A 221 9.93 -20.57 -24.77
N ILE A 222 9.31 -21.72 -25.05
CA ILE A 222 8.40 -21.91 -26.17
C ILE A 222 6.97 -21.84 -25.64
N ASP A 223 6.23 -20.79 -26.00
CA ASP A 223 4.81 -20.71 -25.70
C ASP A 223 4.00 -21.53 -26.72
N ARG A 224 3.05 -22.32 -26.23
CA ARG A 224 2.03 -22.96 -27.06
C ARG A 224 0.82 -22.02 -27.12
N THR A 225 0.59 -21.35 -28.26
CA THR A 225 -0.53 -20.41 -28.40
C THR A 225 -1.58 -20.94 -29.38
N ALA A 226 -2.74 -21.33 -28.85
CA ALA A 226 -4.06 -21.14 -29.46
C ALA A 226 -5.17 -21.50 -28.44
N GLY A 227 -5.62 -20.54 -27.62
CA GLY A 227 -6.98 -20.57 -27.05
C GLY A 227 -7.24 -21.27 -25.71
N ARG A 228 -6.27 -21.91 -25.04
CA ARG A 228 -6.44 -22.43 -23.66
C ARG A 228 -5.19 -22.13 -22.84
N GLY A 229 -5.35 -21.45 -21.70
CA GLY A 229 -4.32 -21.05 -20.72
C GLY A 229 -2.88 -21.37 -21.12
N ALA A 230 -2.19 -20.42 -21.78
CA ALA A 230 -0.90 -20.65 -22.42
C ALA A 230 0.18 -21.10 -21.41
N THR A 231 0.46 -22.40 -21.33
CA THR A 231 1.59 -22.96 -20.56
C THR A 231 2.84 -23.01 -21.43
N ALA A 232 3.96 -22.44 -20.98
CA ALA A 232 5.24 -22.51 -21.69
C ALA A 232 5.91 -23.89 -21.55
N THR A 233 6.78 -24.23 -22.50
CA THR A 233 7.77 -25.30 -22.36
C THR A 233 9.17 -24.71 -22.33
N ILE A 234 9.96 -25.06 -21.32
CA ILE A 234 11.37 -24.67 -21.23
C ILE A 234 12.19 -25.76 -21.90
N ARG A 235 13.07 -25.38 -22.82
CA ARG A 235 13.95 -26.30 -23.56
C ARG A 235 15.40 -25.84 -23.44
N CYS A 236 16.29 -26.75 -23.09
CA CYS A 236 17.72 -26.57 -23.23
C CYS A 236 18.12 -26.91 -24.67
N ALA A 237 18.66 -25.94 -25.41
CA ALA A 237 19.17 -26.15 -26.76
C ALA A 237 20.55 -26.83 -26.78
N SER A 238 21.29 -26.80 -25.66
CA SER A 238 22.61 -27.44 -25.54
C SER A 238 22.50 -28.96 -25.44
N CYS A 239 21.67 -29.50 -24.55
CA CYS A 239 21.51 -30.95 -24.33
C CYS A 239 20.20 -31.53 -24.91
N GLY A 240 19.27 -30.68 -25.36
CA GLY A 240 18.00 -31.10 -25.95
C GLY A 240 16.86 -31.38 -24.95
N LEU A 241 17.12 -31.41 -23.64
CA LEU A 241 16.09 -31.63 -22.62
C LEU A 241 15.00 -30.55 -22.64
N SER A 242 13.78 -30.94 -22.31
CA SER A 242 12.65 -30.02 -22.23
C SER A 242 11.68 -30.39 -21.11
N ARG A 243 11.11 -29.38 -20.44
CA ARG A 243 10.15 -29.56 -19.37
C ARG A 243 9.02 -28.52 -19.46
N PRO A 244 7.75 -28.94 -19.44
CA PRO A 244 6.61 -28.03 -19.51
C PRO A 244 6.33 -27.37 -18.15
N MET A 245 5.79 -26.16 -18.16
CA MET A 245 5.51 -25.37 -16.94
C MET A 245 4.23 -25.79 -16.19
N ASN A 246 3.37 -26.61 -16.79
CA ASN A 246 2.21 -27.17 -16.10
C ASN A 246 2.62 -28.11 -14.94
N GLU A 247 3.79 -28.75 -15.02
CA GLU A 247 4.36 -29.55 -13.92
C GLU A 247 4.75 -28.72 -12.69
N ALA A 248 4.85 -27.39 -12.82
CA ALA A 248 5.16 -26.46 -11.74
C ALA A 248 3.90 -25.80 -11.14
N GLN A 249 2.71 -26.11 -11.66
CA GLN A 249 1.45 -25.47 -11.29
C GLN A 249 0.62 -26.36 -10.34
N GLY A 250 -0.14 -25.70 -9.46
CA GLY A 250 -1.02 -26.38 -8.51
C GLY A 250 -0.27 -27.05 -7.36
N GLU A 251 -1.03 -27.72 -6.50
CA GLU A 251 -0.53 -28.36 -5.27
C GLU A 251 0.49 -29.47 -5.55
N GLN A 252 0.21 -30.33 -6.55
CA GLN A 252 1.17 -31.33 -7.01
C GLN A 252 2.44 -30.70 -7.61
N GLY A 253 2.31 -29.53 -8.24
CA GLY A 253 3.44 -28.80 -8.81
C GLY A 253 4.37 -28.22 -7.75
N ALA A 254 3.85 -27.87 -6.57
CA ALA A 254 4.63 -27.33 -5.46
C ALA A 254 5.74 -28.30 -5.00
N LEU A 255 5.48 -29.61 -5.05
CA LEU A 255 6.46 -30.66 -4.73
C LEU A 255 7.67 -30.67 -5.68
N ASN A 256 7.49 -30.15 -6.90
CA ASN A 256 8.55 -30.06 -7.91
C ASN A 256 9.39 -28.78 -7.80
N LEU A 257 8.99 -27.84 -6.95
CA LEU A 257 9.64 -26.55 -6.79
C LEU A 257 10.76 -26.62 -5.75
N PRO A 258 11.83 -25.83 -5.91
CA PRO A 258 12.86 -25.73 -4.88
C PRO A 258 12.33 -25.00 -3.65
N ARG A 259 13.03 -25.21 -2.53
CA ARG A 259 12.80 -24.42 -1.30
C ARG A 259 13.15 -22.95 -1.51
N CYS A 260 12.55 -22.10 -0.68
CA CYS A 260 12.78 -20.67 -0.75
C CYS A 260 14.23 -20.32 -0.38
N ARG A 261 14.89 -19.51 -1.21
CA ARG A 261 16.26 -19.03 -0.94
C ARG A 261 16.33 -17.89 0.09
N GLY A 262 15.18 -17.33 0.47
CA GLY A 262 15.13 -16.15 1.35
C GLY A 262 15.53 -14.85 0.64
N ARG A 263 15.29 -14.73 -0.67
CA ARG A 263 15.69 -13.54 -1.45
C ARG A 263 14.70 -12.38 -1.27
N HIS A 264 15.24 -11.18 -1.05
CA HIS A 264 14.55 -9.90 -1.12
C HIS A 264 15.10 -9.09 -2.30
N PRO A 265 14.52 -9.21 -3.51
CA PRO A 265 15.08 -8.58 -4.69
C PRO A 265 15.12 -7.05 -4.60
N HIS A 266 14.23 -6.42 -3.83
CA HIS A 266 14.22 -4.95 -3.65
C HIS A 266 15.35 -4.44 -2.78
N LEU A 267 15.90 -5.27 -1.89
CA LEU A 267 17.03 -4.95 -1.01
C LEU A 267 18.37 -5.43 -1.55
N ASP A 268 18.36 -6.16 -2.66
CA ASP A 268 19.51 -6.94 -3.15
C ASP A 268 20.11 -7.88 -2.09
N ALA A 269 19.25 -8.48 -1.28
CA ALA A 269 19.69 -9.16 -0.07
C ALA A 269 19.04 -10.53 0.08
N PHE A 270 19.69 -11.40 0.86
CA PHE A 270 19.22 -12.72 1.22
C PHE A 270 19.12 -12.87 2.74
N GLN A 271 18.12 -13.62 3.20
CA GLN A 271 17.99 -14.00 4.60
C GLN A 271 19.17 -14.89 5.02
N PRO A 272 19.83 -14.59 6.16
CA PRO A 272 20.90 -15.43 6.67
C PRO A 272 20.38 -16.86 6.94
N GLY A 273 21.06 -17.87 6.39
CA GLY A 273 20.65 -19.27 6.53
C GLY A 273 19.49 -19.72 5.62
N GLY A 274 19.01 -18.86 4.72
CA GLY A 274 17.93 -19.15 3.78
C GLY A 274 16.54 -19.21 4.43
N CYS A 275 15.54 -19.65 3.67
CA CYS A 275 14.16 -19.77 4.14
C CYS A 275 13.69 -21.24 4.09
N ARG A 276 12.95 -21.68 5.10
CA ARG A 276 12.47 -23.07 5.20
C ARG A 276 11.12 -23.30 4.53
N ASN A 277 10.45 -22.22 4.12
CA ASN A 277 9.13 -22.30 3.52
C ASN A 277 9.17 -22.89 2.11
N GLU A 278 8.06 -23.52 1.76
CA GLU A 278 7.78 -23.93 0.39
C GLU A 278 7.54 -22.70 -0.50
N THR A 279 7.90 -22.85 -1.78
CA THR A 279 7.66 -21.79 -2.77
C THR A 279 6.36 -22.06 -3.52
N ARG A 280 5.68 -20.98 -3.90
CA ARG A 280 4.53 -20.99 -4.80
C ARG A 280 4.95 -20.36 -6.12
N LEU A 281 4.58 -21.01 -7.22
CA LEU A 281 4.74 -20.44 -8.56
C LEU A 281 3.76 -19.28 -8.74
N LEU A 282 4.28 -18.10 -9.05
CA LEU A 282 3.48 -16.94 -9.42
C LEU A 282 3.85 -16.46 -10.82
N LEU A 283 2.92 -15.75 -11.46
CA LEU A 283 3.15 -15.07 -12.72
C LEU A 283 3.47 -13.59 -12.47
N VAL A 284 4.34 -13.01 -13.29
CA VAL A 284 4.47 -11.55 -13.39
C VAL A 284 3.09 -10.96 -13.69
N GLY A 285 2.68 -9.95 -12.91
CA GLY A 285 1.35 -9.35 -12.99
C GLY A 285 0.26 -10.06 -12.17
N ALA A 286 0.58 -11.12 -11.41
CA ALA A 286 -0.40 -11.71 -10.48
C ALA A 286 -0.73 -10.72 -9.35
N SER A 287 -2.03 -10.53 -9.07
CA SER A 287 -2.53 -9.56 -8.08
C SER A 287 -2.10 -9.87 -6.64
N ASN A 288 -1.72 -11.11 -6.35
CA ASN A 288 -1.22 -11.53 -5.05
C ASN A 288 0.31 -11.46 -4.92
N LEU A 289 1.00 -10.79 -5.85
CA LEU A 289 2.44 -10.58 -5.74
C LEU A 289 2.79 -9.62 -4.62
N TRP A 290 2.04 -8.53 -4.42
CA TRP A 290 2.41 -7.46 -3.49
C TRP A 290 1.14 -6.83 -2.90
N PHE A 291 1.07 -6.78 -1.57
CA PHE A 291 0.02 -6.07 -0.85
C PHE A 291 0.66 -5.04 0.09
N PRO A 292 0.31 -3.75 -0.01
CA PRO A 292 0.87 -2.73 0.85
C PRO A 292 0.47 -2.96 2.30
N ALA A 293 1.42 -2.79 3.23
CA ALA A 293 1.10 -2.60 4.64
C ALA A 293 1.23 -1.11 4.95
N THR A 294 0.10 -0.40 4.95
CA THR A 294 0.05 1.05 5.15
C THR A 294 -0.68 1.40 6.44
N GLN A 295 -0.34 2.58 6.98
CA GLN A 295 -1.11 3.26 8.01
C GLN A 295 -1.44 4.67 7.50
N SER A 296 -2.64 5.15 7.80
CA SER A 296 -3.09 6.46 7.32
C SER A 296 -3.85 7.21 8.39
N ILE A 297 -3.70 8.53 8.39
CA ILE A 297 -4.48 9.45 9.22
C ILE A 297 -5.03 10.59 8.38
N ILE A 298 -6.11 11.17 8.86
CA ILE A 298 -6.46 12.55 8.54
C ILE A 298 -5.81 13.43 9.59
N VAL A 299 -5.06 14.42 9.12
CA VAL A 299 -4.36 15.36 10.00
C VAL A 299 -5.41 16.26 10.64
N MET A 300 -5.73 15.95 11.90
CA MET A 300 -6.52 16.80 12.80
C MET A 300 -5.59 17.74 13.57
N PRO A 301 -6.12 18.84 14.11
CA PRO A 301 -5.39 19.69 15.04
C PRO A 301 -4.87 18.90 16.26
N GLU A 302 -3.65 19.19 16.64
CA GLU A 302 -2.93 18.54 17.75
C GLU A 302 -3.44 19.06 19.11
N SER A 303 -3.59 18.17 20.09
CA SER A 303 -3.78 18.59 21.49
C SER A 303 -2.48 19.20 22.06
N PRO A 304 -2.53 19.97 23.16
CA PRO A 304 -1.32 20.52 23.78
C PRO A 304 -0.26 19.44 24.09
N GLU A 305 -0.68 18.28 24.58
CA GLU A 305 0.20 17.16 24.91
C GLU A 305 0.86 16.58 23.63
N GLU A 306 0.13 16.54 22.52
CA GLU A 306 0.66 16.09 21.23
C GLU A 306 1.68 17.08 20.65
N GLN A 307 1.46 18.39 20.85
CA GLN A 307 2.39 19.44 20.41
C GLN A 307 3.71 19.37 21.18
N GLU A 308 3.66 19.18 22.50
CA GLU A 308 4.85 19.02 23.35
C GLU A 308 5.64 17.76 22.97
N GLY A 309 4.96 16.63 22.75
CA GLY A 309 5.58 15.39 22.29
C GLY A 309 6.23 15.50 20.91
N ASP A 310 5.57 16.14 19.95
CA ASP A 310 6.15 16.38 18.63
C ASP A 310 7.39 17.29 18.69
N LEU A 311 7.34 18.33 19.53
CA LEU A 311 8.47 19.22 19.73
C LEU A 311 9.67 18.48 20.36
N ALA A 312 9.42 17.65 21.36
CA ALA A 312 10.45 16.80 21.99
C ALA A 312 11.10 15.86 20.97
N ASP A 313 10.31 15.23 20.10
CA ASP A 313 10.81 14.40 19.01
C ASP A 313 11.70 15.18 18.03
N ARG A 314 11.30 16.40 17.65
CA ARG A 314 12.08 17.27 16.75
C ARG A 314 13.42 17.66 17.37
N VAL A 315 13.42 18.02 18.66
CA VAL A 315 14.64 18.33 19.42
C VAL A 315 15.56 17.09 19.44
N ARG A 316 15.01 15.90 19.69
CA ARG A 316 15.77 14.64 19.70
C ARG A 316 16.40 14.33 18.34
N ILE A 317 15.65 14.47 17.24
CA ILE A 317 16.13 14.21 15.88
C ILE A 317 17.19 15.24 15.46
N ALA A 318 16.97 16.52 15.76
CA ALA A 318 17.88 17.61 15.35
C ALA A 318 19.23 17.59 16.08
N LEU A 319 19.24 17.18 17.35
CA LEU A 319 20.44 17.17 18.19
C LEU A 319 21.13 15.81 18.26
N GLY A 320 20.41 14.69 18.12
CA GLY A 320 20.95 13.34 18.25
C GLY A 320 21.76 13.17 19.53
N ASP A 321 22.98 12.63 19.43
CA ASP A 321 23.88 12.41 20.57
C ASP A 321 24.26 13.72 21.31
N LYS A 322 24.17 14.88 20.64
CA LYS A 322 24.47 16.17 21.27
C LYS A 322 23.43 16.56 22.31
N LEU A 323 22.21 16.01 22.25
CA LEU A 323 21.16 16.31 23.23
C LEU A 323 21.62 15.95 24.65
N LEU A 324 22.20 14.77 24.83
CA LEU A 324 22.70 14.32 26.14
C LEU A 324 23.84 15.21 26.67
N LYS A 325 24.63 15.81 25.77
CA LYS A 325 25.75 16.69 26.14
C LYS A 325 25.29 18.06 26.62
N TYR A 326 24.20 18.58 26.05
CA TYR A 326 23.72 19.95 26.30
C TYR A 326 22.43 20.01 27.12
N ARG A 327 21.88 18.86 27.56
CA ARG A 327 20.59 18.77 28.28
C ARG A 327 20.46 19.73 29.48
N ASP A 328 21.57 19.99 30.18
CA ASP A 328 21.60 20.78 31.41
C ASP A 328 21.92 22.27 31.15
N ASN A 329 22.13 22.67 29.89
CA ASN A 329 22.45 24.04 29.51
C ASN A 329 21.48 24.58 28.43
N LEU A 330 20.41 25.23 28.90
CA LEU A 330 19.31 25.71 28.05
C LEU A 330 19.73 26.79 27.05
N ASP A 331 20.68 27.67 27.41
CA ASP A 331 21.15 28.72 26.50
C ASP A 331 21.89 28.12 25.30
N ILE A 332 22.78 27.15 25.55
CA ILE A 332 23.46 26.44 24.45
C ILE A 332 22.46 25.63 23.63
N LEU A 333 21.42 25.06 24.25
CA LEU A 333 20.37 24.36 23.50
C LEU A 333 19.64 25.30 22.53
N ARG A 334 19.26 26.51 22.97
CA ARG A 334 18.65 27.51 22.09
C ARG A 334 19.56 27.86 20.92
N ASP A 335 20.84 28.10 21.17
CA ASP A 335 21.83 28.41 20.11
C ASP A 335 22.01 27.26 19.10
N VAL A 336 22.00 26.00 19.56
CA VAL A 336 22.22 24.84 18.68
C VAL A 336 20.96 24.42 17.92
N LEU A 337 19.78 24.75 18.47
CA LEU A 337 18.47 24.56 17.85
C LEU A 337 18.09 25.69 16.89
N ASP A 338 18.76 26.85 16.98
CA ASP A 338 18.54 27.98 16.07
C ASP A 338 18.66 27.55 14.60
N GLY A 339 17.67 27.97 13.80
CA GLY A 339 17.53 27.57 12.40
C GLY A 339 17.14 26.11 12.13
N LYS A 340 16.93 25.27 13.16
CA LYS A 340 16.51 23.86 13.00
C LYS A 340 15.14 23.55 13.60
N VAL A 341 14.93 23.98 14.84
CA VAL A 341 13.67 23.79 15.57
C VAL A 341 13.33 25.11 16.21
N ASP A 342 12.14 25.62 15.90
CA ASP A 342 11.65 26.84 16.50
C ASP A 342 11.31 26.59 17.98
N VAL A 343 12.06 27.24 18.86
CA VAL A 343 11.91 27.19 20.32
C VAL A 343 11.94 28.61 20.92
N THR A 344 11.82 29.66 20.10
CA THR A 344 12.01 31.05 20.55
C THR A 344 10.95 31.49 21.55
N ASP A 345 9.74 30.95 21.42
CA ASP A 345 8.59 31.31 22.25
C ASP A 345 8.48 30.48 23.54
N LEU A 346 9.41 29.55 23.78
CA LEU A 346 9.42 28.71 24.98
C LEU A 346 10.22 29.35 26.12
N ASN A 347 9.60 29.43 27.30
CA ASN A 347 10.31 29.74 28.53
C ASN A 347 11.22 28.57 28.97
N ASP A 348 12.11 28.83 29.93
CA ASP A 348 13.12 27.86 30.39
C ASP A 348 12.49 26.58 30.95
N ASP A 349 11.40 26.70 31.70
CA ASP A 349 10.71 25.56 32.31
C ASP A 349 10.07 24.66 31.26
N MET A 350 9.41 25.24 30.25
CA MET A 350 8.82 24.50 29.13
C MET A 350 9.90 23.84 28.27
N LEU A 351 11.01 24.54 28.00
CA LEU A 351 12.12 23.96 27.26
C LEU A 351 12.76 22.79 28.04
N ALA A 352 12.89 22.91 29.36
CA ALA A 352 13.37 21.82 30.21
C ALA A 352 12.43 20.61 30.19
N GLN A 353 11.11 20.81 30.18
CA GLN A 353 10.12 19.74 30.05
C GLN A 353 10.23 19.03 28.69
N VAL A 354 10.33 19.79 27.59
CA VAL A 354 10.52 19.23 26.25
C VAL A 354 11.83 18.43 26.16
N VAL A 355 12.92 18.92 26.76
CA VAL A 355 14.20 18.22 26.81
C VAL A 355 14.12 16.95 27.66
N ALA A 356 13.39 16.99 28.79
CA ALA A 356 13.15 15.82 29.61
C ALA A 356 12.41 14.73 28.80
N LEU A 357 11.30 15.08 28.14
CA LEU A 357 10.57 14.19 27.23
C LEU A 357 11.45 13.68 26.07
N ALA A 358 12.32 14.53 25.52
CA ALA A 358 13.22 14.17 24.44
C ALA A 358 14.32 13.19 24.88
N THR A 359 14.67 13.19 26.17
CA THR A 359 15.73 12.35 26.76
C THR A 359 15.21 11.10 27.47
N GLU A 360 13.89 10.89 27.53
CA GLU A 360 13.31 9.66 28.07
C GLU A 360 13.87 8.42 27.35
N PRO A 361 14.26 7.37 28.12
CA PRO A 361 14.79 6.16 27.52
C PRO A 361 13.70 5.48 26.68
N PRO A 362 14.05 4.92 25.51
CA PRO A 362 13.08 4.20 24.70
C PRO A 362 12.52 3.01 25.50
N ALA A 363 11.24 2.69 25.26
CA ALA A 363 10.61 1.51 25.84
C ALA A 363 11.46 0.24 25.62
N THR A 364 11.51 -0.62 26.62
CA THR A 364 12.21 -1.91 26.55
C THR A 364 11.62 -2.81 25.46
N ALA A 365 12.38 -3.81 25.00
CA ALA A 365 11.91 -4.70 23.94
C ALA A 365 10.63 -5.45 24.34
N GLU A 366 10.52 -5.83 25.61
CA GLU A 366 9.35 -6.49 26.19
C GLU A 366 8.13 -5.56 26.19
N GLN A 367 8.30 -4.30 26.61
CA GLN A 367 7.24 -3.29 26.57
C GLN A 367 6.77 -3.01 25.14
N GLN A 368 7.71 -2.93 24.19
CA GLN A 368 7.38 -2.73 22.77
C GLN A 368 6.59 -3.91 22.19
N GLU A 369 6.96 -5.15 22.55
CA GLU A 369 6.25 -6.35 22.11
C GLU A 369 4.82 -6.39 22.65
N GLU A 370 4.66 -6.07 23.94
CA GLU A 370 3.34 -6.04 24.59
C GLU A 370 2.46 -4.93 23.99
N GLN A 371 3.02 -3.75 23.74
CA GLN A 371 2.31 -2.66 23.09
C GLN A 371 1.85 -3.04 21.68
N LEU A 372 2.71 -3.70 20.88
CA LEU A 372 2.34 -4.17 19.54
C LEU A 372 1.22 -5.21 19.55
N ARG A 373 1.24 -6.12 20.53
CA ARG A 373 0.24 -7.17 20.71
C ARG A 373 -1.12 -6.59 21.13
N THR A 374 -1.12 -5.63 22.05
CA THR A 374 -2.32 -5.06 22.66
C THR A 374 -2.91 -3.88 21.90
N TRP A 375 -2.14 -3.22 21.03
CA TRP A 375 -2.61 -2.09 20.23
C TRP A 375 -3.92 -2.42 19.50
N ASP A 376 -4.78 -1.45 19.22
CA ASP A 376 -5.90 -1.64 18.29
C ASP A 376 -5.78 -0.61 17.18
N PRO A 377 -5.84 -0.99 15.89
CA PRO A 377 -5.90 -0.03 14.79
C PRO A 377 -6.97 1.05 14.95
N VAL A 378 -8.04 0.80 15.71
CA VAL A 378 -9.06 1.81 16.04
C VAL A 378 -8.50 2.96 16.88
N ASP A 379 -7.47 2.74 17.70
CA ASP A 379 -6.85 3.80 18.53
C ASP A 379 -6.34 4.98 17.68
N LEU A 380 -5.91 4.70 16.45
CA LEU A 380 -5.49 5.73 15.50
C LEU A 380 -6.66 6.61 15.02
N LEU A 381 -7.87 6.04 14.98
CA LEU A 381 -9.10 6.68 14.50
C LEU A 381 -9.87 7.42 15.61
N VAL A 382 -9.69 7.05 16.88
CA VAL A 382 -10.43 7.64 18.00
C VAL A 382 -10.24 9.16 18.10
N PRO A 383 -9.04 9.73 17.98
CA PRO A 383 -8.88 11.18 18.01
C PRO A 383 -9.54 11.88 16.82
N GLU A 384 -9.52 11.26 15.63
CA GLU A 384 -10.24 11.76 14.45
C GLU A 384 -11.75 11.84 14.74
N TRP A 385 -12.33 10.75 15.26
CA TRP A 385 -13.73 10.69 15.65
C TRP A 385 -14.11 11.71 16.73
N ARG A 386 -13.28 11.86 17.78
CA ARG A 386 -13.51 12.84 18.85
C ARG A 386 -13.49 14.27 18.32
N TYR A 387 -12.61 14.58 17.38
CA TYR A 387 -12.54 15.92 16.78
C TYR A 387 -13.77 16.20 15.91
N LEU A 388 -14.20 15.24 15.08
CA LEU A 388 -15.37 15.37 14.20
C LEU A 388 -16.70 15.52 14.98
N GLN A 389 -16.74 15.10 16.25
CA GLN A 389 -17.90 15.32 17.12
C GLN A 389 -18.01 16.77 17.62
N LYS A 390 -16.92 17.55 17.63
CA LYS A 390 -16.95 18.94 18.08
C LYS A 390 -17.65 19.80 17.03
N ASP A 391 -18.47 20.75 17.47
CA ASP A 391 -19.03 21.76 16.58
C ASP A 391 -17.93 22.77 16.20
N PRO A 392 -17.70 23.04 14.90
CA PRO A 392 -16.77 24.08 14.50
C PRO A 392 -17.28 25.44 15.01
N LEU A 393 -16.34 26.29 15.46
CA LEU A 393 -16.67 27.65 15.90
C LEU A 393 -17.05 28.50 14.68
N GLY A 394 -18.33 28.87 14.56
CA GLY A 394 -18.84 29.70 13.46
C GLY A 394 -19.21 28.92 12.18
N ALA A 395 -19.40 29.63 11.06
CA ALA A 395 -19.83 29.04 9.79
C ALA A 395 -18.74 28.21 9.08
N GLY A 396 -17.48 28.35 9.52
CA GLY A 396 -16.34 27.58 9.08
C GLY A 396 -15.16 27.79 10.03
N HIS A 397 -14.50 26.71 10.43
CA HIS A 397 -13.27 26.76 11.22
C HIS A 397 -12.12 26.17 10.40
N GLU A 398 -11.12 26.99 10.11
CA GLU A 398 -9.85 26.56 9.55
C GLU A 398 -8.79 26.54 10.64
N ASP A 399 -8.15 25.39 10.81
CA ASP A 399 -6.97 25.28 11.66
C ASP A 399 -5.69 25.52 10.82
N PRO A 400 -4.88 26.53 11.17
CA PRO A 400 -3.73 26.93 10.35
C PRO A 400 -2.58 25.90 10.32
N VAL A 401 -2.50 25.01 11.31
CA VAL A 401 -1.40 24.03 11.44
C VAL A 401 -1.71 22.75 10.66
N SER A 402 -2.91 22.22 10.80
CA SER A 402 -3.39 21.03 10.09
C SER A 402 -3.87 21.34 8.67
N GLY A 403 -4.35 22.57 8.43
CA GLY A 403 -5.01 22.99 7.20
C GLY A 403 -6.43 22.44 7.05
N LEU A 404 -7.00 21.88 8.13
CA LEU A 404 -8.34 21.31 8.16
C LEU A 404 -9.37 22.44 8.20
N ALA A 405 -10.33 22.42 7.28
CA ALA A 405 -11.47 23.34 7.25
C ALA A 405 -12.79 22.57 7.36
N LEU A 406 -13.56 22.84 8.42
CA LEU A 406 -14.84 22.19 8.69
C LEU A 406 -16.00 23.18 8.77
N SER A 407 -17.14 22.79 8.20
CA SER A 407 -18.41 23.51 8.32
C SER A 407 -19.54 22.53 8.68
N ARG A 408 -20.30 22.88 9.72
CA ARG A 408 -21.51 22.12 10.09
C ARG A 408 -22.59 22.35 9.04
N ARG A 409 -23.30 21.28 8.68
CA ARG A 409 -24.47 21.35 7.80
C ARG A 409 -25.73 21.05 8.60
N ASP A 410 -26.80 21.79 8.30
CA ASP A 410 -28.12 21.47 8.79
C ASP A 410 -28.63 20.19 8.15
N LEU A 411 -29.50 19.46 8.85
CA LEU A 411 -30.13 18.26 8.33
C LEU A 411 -31.41 18.65 7.59
N ASP A 412 -31.54 18.20 6.35
CA ASP A 412 -32.77 18.38 5.59
C ASP A 412 -33.89 17.49 6.18
N PRO A 413 -35.15 17.96 6.27
CA PRO A 413 -36.26 17.14 6.75
C PRO A 413 -36.51 15.86 5.94
N GLU A 414 -36.11 15.81 4.66
CA GLU A 414 -36.19 14.62 3.81
C GLU A 414 -34.99 13.67 3.98
N LEU A 415 -33.95 14.07 4.71
CA LEU A 415 -32.83 13.19 5.01
C LEU A 415 -33.28 12.05 5.93
N ARG A 416 -32.70 10.86 5.74
CA ARG A 416 -32.90 9.70 6.62
C ARG A 416 -32.64 10.09 8.09
N LEU A 417 -33.62 9.85 8.96
CA LEU A 417 -33.56 10.18 10.39
C LEU A 417 -32.43 9.45 11.12
N GLU A 418 -32.01 8.31 10.59
CA GLU A 418 -30.88 7.54 11.09
C GLU A 418 -29.54 8.26 10.87
N ILE A 419 -29.48 9.34 10.09
CA ILE A 419 -28.30 10.20 9.92
C ILE A 419 -28.46 11.42 10.84
N THR A 420 -27.61 11.52 11.86
CA THR A 420 -27.76 12.50 12.95
C THR A 420 -26.80 13.69 12.84
N ARG A 421 -25.74 13.59 12.01
CA ARG A 421 -24.78 14.68 11.81
C ARG A 421 -24.19 14.64 10.42
N VAL A 422 -24.02 15.83 9.85
CA VAL A 422 -23.34 16.06 8.57
C VAL A 422 -22.33 17.18 8.73
N LEU A 423 -21.09 16.94 8.32
CA LEU A 423 -20.06 17.97 8.21
C LEU A 423 -19.54 18.04 6.79
N ALA A 424 -19.41 19.26 6.29
CA ALA A 424 -18.59 19.57 5.13
C ALA A 424 -17.13 19.66 5.57
N VAL A 425 -16.27 18.88 4.94
CA VAL A 425 -14.82 18.95 5.10
C VAL A 425 -14.28 19.68 3.88
N GLU A 426 -14.16 21.00 3.96
CA GLU A 426 -13.81 21.84 2.81
C GLU A 426 -12.35 21.66 2.38
N ARG A 427 -11.48 21.45 3.37
CA ARG A 427 -10.08 21.10 3.16
C ARG A 427 -9.67 20.09 4.21
N LEU A 428 -8.96 19.06 3.78
CA LEU A 428 -8.29 18.10 4.64
C LEU A 428 -6.95 17.70 4.05
N ARG A 429 -6.10 17.23 4.96
CA ARG A 429 -4.84 16.59 4.62
C ARG A 429 -4.86 15.15 5.12
N LYS A 430 -4.67 14.20 4.21
CA LYS A 430 -4.51 12.78 4.52
C LYS A 430 -3.04 12.43 4.37
N VAL A 431 -2.47 11.79 5.39
CA VAL A 431 -1.08 11.31 5.34
C VAL A 431 -1.11 9.79 5.40
N ASN A 432 -0.40 9.15 4.48
CA ASN A 432 -0.26 7.70 4.41
C ASN A 432 1.21 7.34 4.56
N ALA A 433 1.52 6.32 5.36
CA ALA A 433 2.88 5.79 5.52
C ALA A 433 2.90 4.30 5.17
N LEU A 434 3.91 3.88 4.42
CA LEU A 434 4.17 2.48 4.13
C LEU A 434 5.08 1.92 5.22
N VAL A 435 4.69 0.85 5.91
CA VAL A 435 5.52 0.19 6.94
C VAL A 435 6.16 -1.10 6.44
N GLY A 436 5.64 -1.65 5.35
CA GLY A 436 6.15 -2.87 4.72
C GLY A 436 5.18 -3.34 3.65
N PHE A 437 5.28 -4.61 3.29
CA PHE A 437 4.31 -5.25 2.42
C PHE A 437 4.24 -6.76 2.72
N THR A 438 3.22 -7.41 2.18
CA THR A 438 3.07 -8.87 2.20
C THR A 438 2.93 -9.42 0.79
N ARG A 439 3.04 -10.74 0.64
CA ARG A 439 2.81 -11.46 -0.62
C ARG A 439 1.94 -12.67 -0.36
N ILE A 440 1.30 -13.16 -1.42
CA ILE A 440 0.44 -14.34 -1.47
C ILE A 440 -0.89 -14.10 -0.73
N ASP A 441 -0.82 -13.70 0.54
CA ASP A 441 -1.98 -13.33 1.34
C ASP A 441 -1.80 -11.90 1.88
N ALA A 442 -2.86 -11.10 1.74
CA ALA A 442 -2.93 -9.80 2.39
C ALA A 442 -3.14 -9.98 3.90
N MET A 443 -2.43 -9.21 4.71
CA MET A 443 -2.69 -9.11 6.15
C MET A 443 -3.94 -8.28 6.43
N ASP A 444 -4.75 -8.71 7.42
CA ASP A 444 -5.88 -7.92 7.92
C ASP A 444 -5.44 -6.84 8.91
N ARG A 445 -4.33 -7.08 9.62
CA ARG A 445 -3.67 -6.12 10.51
C ARG A 445 -2.16 -6.34 10.47
N VAL A 446 -1.39 -5.24 10.39
CA VAL A 446 0.08 -5.26 10.31
C VAL A 446 0.73 -5.99 11.50
N GLY A 447 0.16 -5.85 12.69
CA GLY A 447 0.69 -6.47 13.92
C GLY A 447 0.38 -7.96 14.10
N ASP A 448 -0.50 -8.56 13.29
CA ASP A 448 -0.93 -9.95 13.52
C ASP A 448 0.16 -10.98 13.19
N LEU A 449 0.98 -10.70 12.18
CA LEU A 449 2.06 -11.59 11.76
C LEU A 449 3.32 -10.78 11.43
N PRO A 450 4.04 -10.24 12.43
CA PRO A 450 5.24 -9.43 12.21
C PRO A 450 6.30 -10.13 11.35
N ARG A 451 6.38 -11.47 11.44
CA ARG A 451 7.29 -12.30 10.62
C ARG A 451 6.98 -12.28 9.12
N ARG A 452 5.72 -12.00 8.72
CA ARG A 452 5.30 -11.94 7.32
C ARG A 452 5.42 -10.54 6.72
N LEU A 453 5.63 -9.52 7.55
CA LEU A 453 5.83 -8.16 7.09
C LEU A 453 7.23 -8.04 6.48
N VAL A 454 7.29 -7.88 5.16
CA VAL A 454 8.56 -7.74 4.46
C VAL A 454 9.13 -6.33 4.70
N PRO A 455 10.38 -6.20 5.17
CA PRO A 455 10.96 -4.91 5.47
C PRO A 455 11.31 -4.12 4.20
N LEU A 456 11.32 -2.79 4.35
CA LEU A 456 11.64 -1.84 3.28
C LEU A 456 13.13 -1.44 3.24
N THR A 457 13.90 -1.79 4.27
CA THR A 457 15.34 -1.50 4.44
C THR A 457 16.07 -2.75 4.93
N ARG A 458 17.39 -2.78 4.75
CA ARG A 458 18.28 -3.78 5.36
C ARG A 458 18.53 -3.57 6.85
N ALA A 459 18.35 -2.34 7.35
CA ALA A 459 18.52 -2.02 8.76
C ALA A 459 17.35 -2.58 9.58
N PRO A 460 17.60 -3.18 10.76
CA PRO A 460 16.53 -3.72 11.60
C PRO A 460 15.59 -2.62 12.15
N ARG A 461 16.08 -1.38 12.27
CA ARG A 461 15.31 -0.21 12.73
C ARG A 461 15.53 0.94 11.74
N PRO A 462 14.58 1.20 10.82
CA PRO A 462 14.72 2.28 9.84
C PRO A 462 14.64 3.66 10.50
N GLU A 463 15.54 4.57 10.12
CA GLU A 463 15.47 5.98 10.54
C GLU A 463 14.35 6.76 9.85
N TRP A 464 13.76 6.21 8.79
CA TRP A 464 12.65 6.84 8.08
C TRP A 464 11.84 5.81 7.29
N THR A 465 10.61 6.17 6.96
CA THR A 465 9.81 5.44 5.97
C THR A 465 9.15 6.37 4.97
N VAL A 466 8.74 5.82 3.83
CA VAL A 466 8.05 6.57 2.78
C VAL A 466 6.62 6.86 3.19
N ALA A 467 6.21 8.11 2.97
CA ALA A 467 4.87 8.60 3.19
C ALA A 467 4.40 9.50 2.04
N THR A 468 3.08 9.64 1.86
CA THR A 468 2.47 10.65 0.97
C THR A 468 1.58 11.58 1.77
N GLU A 469 1.48 12.81 1.28
CA GLU A 469 0.51 13.79 1.71
C GLU A 469 -0.48 14.01 0.56
N ASP A 470 -1.73 13.62 0.77
CA ASP A 470 -2.84 13.89 -0.15
C ASP A 470 -3.68 15.03 0.45
N ARG A 471 -4.08 15.99 -0.39
CA ARG A 471 -4.96 17.08 0.00
C ARG A 471 -6.30 16.91 -0.70
N GLY A 472 -7.38 17.25 -0.01
CA GLY A 472 -8.69 17.02 -0.56
C GLY A 472 -9.81 17.68 0.20
N GLU A 473 -11.02 17.29 -0.16
CA GLU A 473 -12.26 17.69 0.47
C GLU A 473 -13.11 16.45 0.76
N GLY A 474 -14.18 16.59 1.54
CA GLY A 474 -15.02 15.46 1.90
C GLY A 474 -16.36 15.80 2.55
N ILE A 475 -17.14 14.75 2.77
CA ILE A 475 -18.42 14.79 3.49
C ILE A 475 -18.35 13.74 4.60
N PHE A 476 -18.51 14.19 5.84
CA PHE A 476 -18.64 13.30 7.00
C PHE A 476 -20.12 13.12 7.35
N LEU A 477 -20.51 11.87 7.57
CA LEU A 477 -21.85 11.46 7.99
C LEU A 477 -21.75 10.62 9.27
N GLN A 478 -22.59 10.96 10.25
CA GLN A 478 -22.76 10.19 11.47
C GLN A 478 -24.13 9.52 11.47
N LEU A 479 -24.17 8.25 11.83
CA LEU A 479 -25.40 7.51 12.07
C LEU A 479 -25.82 7.63 13.54
N ASP A 480 -27.11 7.45 13.81
CA ASP A 480 -27.63 7.28 15.16
C ASP A 480 -27.06 6.00 15.78
N GLU A 481 -26.22 6.16 16.80
CA GLU A 481 -25.54 5.05 17.48
C GLU A 481 -26.55 4.10 18.13
N ALA A 482 -27.61 4.63 18.76
CA ALA A 482 -28.60 3.81 19.44
C ALA A 482 -29.41 2.96 18.44
N ALA A 483 -29.75 3.54 17.29
CA ALA A 483 -30.39 2.80 16.20
C ALA A 483 -29.47 1.71 15.63
N VAL A 484 -28.19 2.01 15.42
CA VAL A 484 -27.20 1.05 14.92
C VAL A 484 -27.00 -0.09 15.90
N ALA A 485 -26.90 0.19 17.21
CA ALA A 485 -26.78 -0.83 18.24
C ALA A 485 -28.00 -1.76 18.28
N GLY A 486 -29.21 -1.20 18.24
CA GLY A 486 -30.46 -1.98 18.22
C GLY A 486 -30.61 -2.84 16.95
N TRP A 487 -30.15 -2.35 15.81
CA TRP A 487 -30.08 -3.13 14.56
C TRP A 487 -29.04 -4.24 14.63
N GLU A 488 -27.86 -3.94 15.17
CA GLU A 488 -26.74 -4.88 15.28
C GLU A 488 -27.09 -6.12 16.11
N GLU A 489 -27.87 -5.97 17.20
CA GLU A 489 -28.37 -7.09 17.99
C GLU A 489 -29.26 -8.06 17.20
N GLN A 490 -29.99 -7.57 16.19
CA GLN A 490 -30.82 -8.39 15.30
C GLN A 490 -29.94 -9.14 14.30
N ILE A 491 -28.93 -8.46 13.74
CA ILE A 491 -28.01 -9.04 12.77
C ILE A 491 -27.19 -10.18 13.37
N TYR A 492 -26.75 -10.07 14.62
CA TYR A 492 -26.03 -11.16 15.28
C TYR A 492 -26.83 -12.48 15.33
N LYS A 493 -28.17 -12.42 15.25
CA LYS A 493 -29.07 -13.58 15.24
C LYS A 493 -29.44 -14.04 13.82
N ALA A 494 -29.08 -13.27 12.79
CA ALA A 494 -29.44 -13.55 11.40
C ALA A 494 -28.54 -14.66 10.78
N ALA A 495 -29.12 -15.47 9.91
CA ALA A 495 -28.40 -16.55 9.22
C ALA A 495 -27.31 -16.02 8.27
N GLU A 496 -27.56 -14.86 7.67
CA GLU A 496 -26.64 -14.14 6.79
C GLU A 496 -25.35 -13.78 7.51
N TRP A 497 -25.45 -13.27 8.75
CA TRP A 497 -24.28 -12.95 9.56
C TRP A 497 -23.50 -14.19 9.96
N ALA A 498 -24.19 -15.28 10.32
CA ALA A 498 -23.55 -16.55 10.61
C ALA A 498 -22.74 -17.07 9.40
N ALA A 499 -23.28 -16.92 8.18
CA ALA A 499 -22.57 -17.27 6.95
C ALA A 499 -21.31 -16.41 6.72
N HIS A 500 -21.40 -15.09 6.95
CA HIS A 500 -20.24 -14.20 6.90
C HIS A 500 -19.16 -14.60 7.93
N ARG A 501 -19.56 -14.89 9.17
CA ARG A 501 -18.62 -15.33 10.22
C ARG A 501 -17.94 -16.65 9.86
N GLU A 502 -18.68 -17.61 9.33
CA GLU A 502 -18.11 -18.90 8.93
C GLU A 502 -17.17 -18.76 7.73
N ALA A 503 -17.53 -17.94 6.74
CA ALA A 503 -16.63 -17.61 5.63
C ALA A 503 -15.36 -16.91 6.10
N HIS A 504 -15.46 -16.00 7.08
CA HIS A 504 -14.30 -15.38 7.72
C HIS A 504 -13.38 -16.43 8.35
N ARG A 505 -13.91 -17.31 9.21
CA ARG A 505 -13.13 -18.38 9.85
C ARG A 505 -12.44 -19.28 8.84
N ARG A 506 -13.15 -19.75 7.81
CA ARG A 506 -12.56 -20.55 6.71
C ARG A 506 -11.41 -19.80 6.03
N ASN A 507 -11.61 -18.53 5.69
CA ASN A 507 -10.58 -17.71 5.04
C ASN A 507 -9.37 -17.48 5.94
N PHE A 508 -9.60 -17.24 7.22
CA PHE A 508 -8.58 -17.05 8.24
C PHE A 508 -7.71 -18.31 8.37
N TYR A 509 -8.30 -19.49 8.61
CA TYR A 509 -7.56 -20.73 8.76
C TYR A 509 -6.81 -21.17 7.51
N ARG A 510 -7.28 -20.83 6.31
CA ARG A 510 -6.55 -21.12 5.06
C ARG A 510 -5.30 -20.25 4.87
N ARG A 511 -5.26 -19.07 5.49
CA ARG A 511 -4.16 -18.09 5.36
C ARG A 511 -3.15 -18.15 6.50
N PHE A 512 -3.59 -18.63 7.65
CA PHE A 512 -2.73 -18.89 8.80
C PHE A 512 -2.04 -20.25 8.59
N SER A 513 -0.72 -20.20 8.35
CA SER A 513 0.14 -21.39 8.34
C SER A 513 0.06 -22.09 9.69
N GLU A 514 0.29 -23.41 9.71
CA GLU A 514 0.43 -24.23 10.94
C GLU A 514 1.46 -23.66 11.95
N THR A 515 2.29 -22.71 11.51
CA THR A 515 3.35 -22.05 12.28
C THR A 515 2.95 -20.72 12.95
N ALA A 516 1.71 -20.27 12.81
CA ALA A 516 1.23 -19.03 13.42
C ALA A 516 0.75 -19.26 14.87
N GLU A 517 0.84 -18.22 15.72
CA GLU A 517 0.25 -18.25 17.06
C GLU A 517 -1.26 -18.49 16.97
N ASP A 518 -1.84 -19.13 18.01
CA ASP A 518 -3.28 -19.43 18.09
C ASP A 518 -4.08 -18.14 18.30
N ILE A 519 -4.36 -17.44 17.19
CA ILE A 519 -5.18 -16.23 17.17
C ILE A 519 -6.63 -16.63 16.92
N ASP A 520 -7.52 -16.25 17.82
CA ASP A 520 -8.96 -16.41 17.63
C ASP A 520 -9.43 -15.65 16.37
N PRO A 521 -9.96 -16.32 15.34
CA PRO A 521 -10.45 -15.67 14.13
C PRO A 521 -11.55 -14.64 14.43
N ASP A 522 -12.43 -14.90 15.41
CA ASP A 522 -13.56 -14.01 15.66
C ASP A 522 -13.10 -12.65 16.22
N SER A 523 -11.98 -12.62 16.94
CA SER A 523 -11.34 -11.38 17.40
C SER A 523 -10.90 -10.45 16.25
N ARG A 524 -10.75 -10.99 15.02
CA ARG A 524 -10.33 -10.25 13.82
C ARG A 524 -11.48 -9.87 12.91
N LEU A 525 -12.65 -10.46 13.11
CA LEU A 525 -13.86 -10.08 12.39
C LEU A 525 -14.40 -8.75 12.94
N LYS A 526 -14.46 -7.73 12.09
CA LYS A 526 -15.12 -6.47 12.46
C LYS A 526 -16.62 -6.70 12.68
N PRO A 527 -17.25 -5.95 13.60
CA PRO A 527 -18.66 -6.14 13.98
C PRO A 527 -19.63 -5.78 12.84
N PRO A 528 -20.90 -6.21 12.88
CA PRO A 528 -21.91 -5.88 11.88
C PRO A 528 -22.02 -4.38 11.56
N ARG A 529 -21.93 -3.49 12.57
CA ARG A 529 -21.95 -2.03 12.34
C ARG A 529 -20.84 -1.56 11.39
N TYR A 530 -19.68 -2.21 11.40
CA TYR A 530 -18.59 -1.86 10.50
C TYR A 530 -18.94 -2.18 9.05
N TRP A 531 -19.58 -3.33 8.81
CA TRP A 531 -19.99 -3.75 7.47
C TRP A 531 -21.20 -2.99 6.96
N LEU A 532 -22.09 -2.53 7.85
CA LEU A 532 -23.14 -1.55 7.53
C LEU A 532 -22.53 -0.27 6.97
N VAL A 533 -21.62 0.36 7.72
CA VAL A 533 -21.00 1.63 7.35
C VAL A 533 -20.13 1.49 6.09
N HIS A 534 -19.40 0.39 5.95
CA HIS A 534 -18.62 0.07 4.75
C HIS A 534 -19.50 -0.08 3.51
N THR A 535 -20.60 -0.85 3.61
CA THR A 535 -21.55 -1.01 2.49
C THR A 535 -22.20 0.34 2.15
N LEU A 536 -22.56 1.15 3.15
CA LEU A 536 -23.13 2.48 2.95
C LEU A 536 -22.16 3.40 2.20
N ALA A 537 -20.89 3.45 2.64
CA ALA A 537 -19.85 4.24 2.01
C ALA A 537 -19.68 3.90 0.53
N HIS A 538 -19.72 2.62 0.16
CA HIS A 538 -19.63 2.17 -1.23
C HIS A 538 -20.78 2.64 -2.11
N VAL A 539 -22.02 2.53 -1.61
CA VAL A 539 -23.20 2.98 -2.37
C VAL A 539 -23.17 4.51 -2.53
N LEU A 540 -22.77 5.23 -1.48
CA LEU A 540 -22.61 6.69 -1.52
C LEU A 540 -21.48 7.13 -2.46
N ILE A 541 -20.31 6.49 -2.43
CA ILE A 541 -19.19 6.79 -3.36
C ILE A 541 -19.66 6.72 -4.80
N ARG A 542 -20.44 5.69 -5.15
CA ARG A 542 -20.95 5.51 -6.52
C ARG A 542 -21.89 6.65 -6.92
N GLU A 543 -22.80 7.05 -6.05
CA GLU A 543 -23.72 8.15 -6.37
C GLU A 543 -23.09 9.53 -6.32
N LEU A 544 -22.20 9.78 -5.36
CA LEU A 544 -21.45 11.02 -5.29
C LEU A 544 -20.62 11.18 -6.56
N ALA A 545 -19.86 10.16 -6.97
CA ALA A 545 -19.08 10.18 -8.21
C ALA A 545 -19.95 10.48 -9.45
N LEU A 546 -21.13 9.87 -9.55
CA LEU A 546 -22.07 10.13 -10.65
C LEU A 546 -22.61 11.57 -10.62
N THR A 547 -22.72 12.18 -9.44
CA THR A 547 -23.34 13.50 -9.27
C THR A 547 -22.34 14.65 -9.38
N CYS A 548 -21.15 14.55 -8.79
CA CYS A 548 -20.12 15.59 -8.82
C CYS A 548 -19.13 15.45 -10.00
N GLY A 549 -19.18 14.35 -10.76
CA GLY A 549 -18.32 14.13 -11.93
C GLY A 549 -16.90 13.66 -11.59
N TYR A 550 -16.56 13.48 -10.31
CA TYR A 550 -15.32 12.80 -9.93
C TYR A 550 -15.36 11.34 -10.37
N SER A 551 -14.21 10.79 -10.73
CA SER A 551 -14.10 9.34 -10.92
C SER A 551 -14.31 8.65 -9.57
N ALA A 552 -15.05 7.53 -9.55
CA ALA A 552 -15.23 6.76 -8.30
C ALA A 552 -13.89 6.34 -7.67
N ALA A 553 -12.87 6.09 -8.51
CA ALA A 553 -11.50 5.74 -8.07
C ALA A 553 -10.73 6.92 -7.40
N SER A 554 -11.24 8.15 -7.53
CA SER A 554 -10.69 9.37 -6.91
C SER A 554 -11.34 9.70 -5.57
N LEU A 555 -12.40 8.97 -5.19
CA LEU A 555 -13.02 9.08 -3.88
C LEU A 555 -12.57 7.89 -3.02
N SER A 556 -12.25 8.13 -1.75
CA SER A 556 -12.02 7.08 -0.76
C SER A 556 -12.96 7.21 0.42
N GLU A 557 -13.25 6.06 1.03
CA GLU A 557 -13.89 6.01 2.33
C GLU A 557 -12.86 6.12 3.47
N ARG A 558 -13.34 6.62 4.60
CA ARG A 558 -12.73 6.54 5.92
C ARG A 558 -13.81 6.12 6.89
N LEU A 559 -13.67 4.96 7.52
CA LEU A 559 -14.74 4.31 8.27
C LEU A 559 -14.54 4.45 9.78
N TYR A 560 -15.55 4.96 10.49
CA TYR A 560 -15.58 5.06 11.95
C TYR A 560 -16.70 4.17 12.50
N ALA A 561 -16.39 2.90 12.76
CA ALA A 561 -17.40 1.95 13.22
C ALA A 561 -16.82 0.93 14.21
N TRP A 562 -17.12 1.11 15.50
CA TRP A 562 -16.69 0.23 16.59
C TRP A 562 -17.70 0.27 17.75
N PRO A 563 -17.82 -0.81 18.53
CA PRO A 563 -18.66 -0.84 19.72
C PRO A 563 -18.00 -0.03 20.85
N GLU A 564 -18.77 0.27 21.88
CA GLU A 564 -18.25 0.86 23.11
C GLU A 564 -17.26 -0.10 23.78
N ALA A 565 -16.14 0.44 24.26
CA ALA A 565 -15.12 -0.27 25.02
C ALA A 565 -14.56 0.63 26.13
N GLU A 566 -13.80 0.07 27.06
CA GLU A 566 -13.19 0.83 28.15
C GLU A 566 -12.34 2.00 27.63
N GLY A 567 -12.67 3.23 28.02
CA GLY A 567 -12.00 4.45 27.54
C GLY A 567 -12.34 4.87 26.09
N ARG A 568 -13.23 4.16 25.39
CA ARG A 568 -13.59 4.40 24.00
C ARG A 568 -15.12 4.36 23.79
N ALA A 569 -15.71 5.52 23.54
CA ALA A 569 -17.10 5.62 23.13
C ALA A 569 -17.34 4.91 21.78
N ALA A 570 -18.54 4.35 21.60
CA ALA A 570 -18.97 3.76 20.34
C ALA A 570 -18.91 4.78 19.18
N ALA A 571 -18.71 4.27 17.97
CA ALA A 571 -18.76 5.07 16.75
C ALA A 571 -19.56 4.37 15.67
N ALA A 572 -20.31 5.16 14.90
CA ALA A 572 -20.99 4.76 13.69
C ALA A 572 -21.05 5.96 12.75
N GLY A 573 -20.08 6.05 11.84
CA GLY A 573 -19.99 7.14 10.88
C GLY A 573 -18.94 6.88 9.82
N LEU A 574 -18.95 7.70 8.78
CA LEU A 574 -18.04 7.60 7.66
C LEU A 574 -17.69 8.98 7.14
N LEU A 575 -16.51 9.09 6.54
CA LEU A 575 -16.10 10.23 5.75
C LEU A 575 -15.78 9.75 4.33
N ILE A 576 -16.39 10.39 3.34
CA ILE A 576 -16.03 10.21 1.93
C ILE A 576 -15.20 11.41 1.53
N CYS A 577 -13.98 11.18 1.06
CA CYS A 577 -13.05 12.23 0.69
C CYS A 577 -12.39 11.97 -0.66
N THR A 578 -11.86 13.04 -1.26
CA THR A 578 -11.05 12.93 -2.48
C THR A 578 -9.61 12.51 -2.14
N THR A 579 -9.02 11.60 -2.93
CA THR A 579 -7.63 11.10 -2.76
C THR A 579 -6.66 11.57 -3.84
N ALA A 580 -6.97 12.69 -4.52
CA ALA A 580 -6.11 13.17 -5.59
C ALA A 580 -4.89 13.91 -5.02
N SER A 581 -3.69 13.40 -5.31
CA SER A 581 -2.39 14.02 -5.02
C SER A 581 -2.07 15.23 -5.92
N ASP A 582 -2.83 15.39 -7.00
CA ASP A 582 -2.48 16.32 -8.07
C ASP A 582 -3.17 17.67 -7.80
N SER A 583 -2.40 18.74 -7.99
CA SER A 583 -2.71 20.16 -7.75
C SER A 583 -3.92 20.73 -8.50
N ASP A 584 -4.77 19.90 -9.09
CA ASP A 584 -6.09 20.30 -9.55
C ASP A 584 -6.92 20.54 -8.28
N GLY A 585 -6.91 21.80 -7.83
CA GLY A 585 -7.66 22.25 -6.67
C GLY A 585 -9.06 21.63 -6.67
N THR A 586 -9.48 21.14 -5.51
CA THR A 586 -10.85 20.64 -5.34
C THR A 586 -11.79 21.76 -5.78
N LEU A 587 -12.59 21.52 -6.82
CA LEU A 587 -13.50 22.53 -7.38
C LEU A 587 -14.72 22.76 -6.46
N GLY A 588 -14.67 22.29 -5.21
CA GLY A 588 -15.79 22.30 -4.27
C GLY A 588 -16.89 21.31 -4.64
N GLY A 589 -16.68 20.44 -5.63
CA GLY A 589 -17.73 19.62 -6.23
C GLY A 589 -18.33 18.60 -5.28
N LEU A 590 -17.50 17.99 -4.42
CA LEU A 590 -17.96 17.05 -3.40
C LEU A 590 -18.57 17.79 -2.21
N VAL A 591 -17.93 18.87 -1.75
CA VAL A 591 -18.43 19.69 -0.63
C VAL A 591 -19.80 20.30 -0.94
N GLN A 592 -20.05 20.73 -2.18
CA GLN A 592 -21.34 21.25 -2.58
C GLN A 592 -22.48 20.22 -2.43
N LEU A 593 -22.18 18.93 -2.56
CA LEU A 593 -23.17 17.86 -2.34
C LEU A 593 -23.51 17.65 -0.85
N SER A 594 -22.78 18.27 0.07
CA SER A 594 -23.15 18.32 1.50
C SER A 594 -24.25 19.34 1.81
N GLU A 595 -24.66 20.19 0.85
CA GLU A 595 -25.83 21.06 1.02
C GLU A 595 -27.07 20.21 1.39
N PRO A 596 -27.89 20.62 2.38
CA PRO A 596 -28.90 19.76 2.99
C PRO A 596 -29.80 19.03 1.97
N ALA A 597 -30.45 19.78 1.08
CA ALA A 597 -31.36 19.24 0.07
C ALA A 597 -30.66 18.35 -0.98
N ARG A 598 -29.40 18.64 -1.32
CA ARG A 598 -28.63 17.83 -2.27
C ARG A 598 -28.19 16.52 -1.63
N LEU A 599 -27.73 16.58 -0.39
CA LEU A 599 -27.31 15.39 0.34
C LEU A 599 -28.49 14.43 0.56
N ALA A 600 -29.65 14.95 0.96
CA ALA A 600 -30.88 14.15 1.11
C ALA A 600 -31.23 13.40 -0.19
N ARG A 601 -31.15 14.11 -1.33
CA ARG A 601 -31.33 13.49 -2.66
C ARG A 601 -30.30 12.40 -2.94
N VAL A 602 -29.01 12.68 -2.73
CA VAL A 602 -27.93 11.71 -2.98
C VAL A 602 -28.11 10.46 -2.13
N VAL A 603 -28.40 10.61 -0.84
CA VAL A 603 -28.60 9.48 0.08
C VAL A 603 -29.82 8.65 -0.33
N ARG A 604 -30.94 9.31 -0.65
CA ARG A 604 -32.14 8.63 -1.12
C ARG A 604 -31.89 7.84 -2.40
N ASP A 605 -31.24 8.47 -3.39
CA ASP A 605 -30.98 7.85 -4.68
C ASP A 605 -29.97 6.70 -4.55
N ALA A 606 -28.95 6.84 -3.69
CA ALA A 606 -28.01 5.79 -3.29
C ALA A 606 -28.72 4.57 -2.73
N LEU A 607 -29.52 4.75 -1.67
CA LEU A 607 -30.27 3.67 -1.06
C LEU A 607 -31.27 3.04 -2.04
N PHE A 608 -31.93 3.84 -2.87
CA PHE A 608 -32.82 3.35 -3.91
C PHE A 608 -32.08 2.48 -4.94
N ARG A 609 -30.90 2.89 -5.41
CA ARG A 609 -30.08 2.06 -6.31
C ARG A 609 -29.60 0.78 -5.65
N ALA A 610 -29.30 0.80 -4.34
CA ALA A 610 -28.96 -0.42 -3.61
C ALA A 610 -30.08 -1.47 -3.65
N THR A 611 -31.35 -1.08 -3.81
CA THR A 611 -32.47 -2.05 -3.94
C THR A 611 -32.42 -2.87 -5.24
N ARG A 612 -31.57 -2.52 -6.22
CA ARG A 612 -31.55 -3.12 -7.56
C ARG A 612 -30.15 -3.50 -8.00
N CYS A 613 -30.02 -4.70 -8.58
CA CYS A 613 -28.83 -5.12 -9.31
C CYS A 613 -29.24 -5.85 -10.59
N SER A 614 -28.48 -5.64 -11.67
CA SER A 614 -28.68 -6.38 -12.93
C SER A 614 -28.48 -7.88 -12.80
N SER A 615 -27.81 -8.32 -11.74
CA SER A 615 -27.58 -9.74 -11.41
C SER A 615 -28.60 -10.29 -10.39
N ASP A 616 -29.65 -9.54 -10.04
CA ASP A 616 -30.72 -10.06 -9.18
C ASP A 616 -31.60 -11.07 -9.95
N PRO A 617 -32.08 -12.15 -9.30
CA PRO A 617 -32.04 -12.43 -7.86
C PRO A 617 -30.74 -13.08 -7.35
N ILE A 618 -29.85 -13.55 -8.23
CA ILE A 618 -28.62 -14.27 -7.85
C ILE A 618 -27.77 -13.43 -6.90
N CYS A 619 -27.61 -12.13 -7.19
CA CYS A 619 -26.89 -11.22 -6.30
C CYS A 619 -27.64 -10.98 -4.99
N ALA A 620 -28.94 -10.63 -5.03
CA ALA A 620 -29.73 -10.34 -3.84
C ALA A 620 -29.78 -11.48 -2.80
N THR A 621 -29.80 -12.74 -3.23
CA THR A 621 -29.88 -13.91 -2.33
C THR A 621 -28.53 -14.54 -2.02
N ARG A 622 -27.43 -13.98 -2.52
CA ARG A 622 -26.09 -14.57 -2.34
C ARG A 622 -25.64 -14.49 -0.88
N THR A 623 -25.16 -15.61 -0.37
CA THR A 623 -24.46 -15.72 0.92
C THR A 623 -23.13 -16.40 0.69
N PRO A 624 -22.05 -16.00 1.38
CA PRO A 624 -20.76 -16.68 1.26
C PRO A 624 -20.86 -18.09 1.85
N GLN A 625 -20.56 -19.10 1.05
CA GLN A 625 -20.72 -20.52 1.42
C GLN A 625 -19.63 -21.38 0.75
N ASP A 626 -19.36 -22.56 1.32
CA ASP A 626 -18.44 -23.53 0.73
C ASP A 626 -19.07 -24.21 -0.51
N PRO A 627 -18.34 -24.48 -1.60
CA PRO A 627 -16.89 -24.36 -1.83
C PRO A 627 -16.44 -22.99 -2.36
N GLU A 628 -17.32 -21.99 -2.36
CA GLU A 628 -17.00 -20.67 -2.87
C GLU A 628 -16.11 -19.89 -1.86
N ASP A 629 -15.07 -19.25 -2.39
CA ASP A 629 -14.02 -18.59 -1.61
C ASP A 629 -14.20 -17.07 -1.46
N PHE A 630 -15.36 -16.55 -1.86
CA PHE A 630 -15.64 -15.14 -1.69
C PHE A 630 -16.15 -14.79 -0.29
N LEU A 631 -15.83 -13.57 0.15
CA LEU A 631 -16.17 -13.04 1.48
C LEU A 631 -17.35 -12.06 1.48
N HIS A 632 -18.01 -11.83 0.34
CA HIS A 632 -19.11 -10.87 0.22
C HIS A 632 -20.47 -11.57 0.18
N GLY A 633 -21.52 -10.86 0.57
CA GLY A 633 -22.91 -11.34 0.56
C GLY A 633 -23.63 -10.84 -0.69
N ALA A 634 -24.72 -10.08 -0.51
CA ALA A 634 -25.50 -9.51 -1.62
C ALA A 634 -24.81 -8.32 -2.31
N ALA A 635 -23.59 -8.52 -2.80
CA ALA A 635 -22.76 -7.51 -3.44
C ALA A 635 -22.03 -8.07 -4.68
N CYS A 636 -21.86 -7.23 -5.70
CA CYS A 636 -21.06 -7.52 -6.89
C CYS A 636 -20.57 -6.22 -7.54
N HIS A 637 -19.79 -6.33 -8.62
CA HIS A 637 -19.27 -5.20 -9.40
C HIS A 637 -20.37 -4.27 -9.95
N CYS A 638 -21.54 -4.83 -10.26
CA CYS A 638 -22.65 -4.05 -10.80
C CYS A 638 -23.31 -3.14 -9.76
N CYS A 639 -23.26 -3.46 -8.46
CA CYS A 639 -24.04 -2.77 -7.44
C CYS A 639 -23.23 -2.04 -6.37
N VAL A 640 -22.27 -2.69 -5.70
CA VAL A 640 -21.62 -2.13 -4.49
C VAL A 640 -20.09 -2.17 -4.54
N MET A 641 -19.45 -3.05 -5.31
CA MET A 641 -17.98 -3.06 -5.30
C MET A 641 -17.41 -1.73 -5.85
N ALA A 642 -16.34 -1.25 -5.22
CA ALA A 642 -15.61 -0.04 -5.53
C ALA A 642 -14.16 -0.35 -5.96
N SER A 643 -13.45 0.67 -6.46
CA SER A 643 -12.03 0.57 -6.79
C SER A 643 -11.20 0.20 -5.55
N GLU A 644 -10.11 -0.53 -5.75
CA GLU A 644 -9.17 -0.86 -4.67
C GLU A 644 -8.59 0.40 -4.00
N THR A 645 -8.35 1.46 -4.78
CA THR A 645 -7.88 2.76 -4.28
C THR A 645 -8.91 3.52 -3.44
N SER A 646 -10.19 3.11 -3.49
CA SER A 646 -11.31 3.77 -2.82
C SER A 646 -11.71 3.09 -1.52
N CYS A 647 -11.40 1.79 -1.36
CA CYS A 647 -11.90 0.93 -0.30
C CYS A 647 -10.78 0.57 0.68
N GLU A 648 -10.99 0.78 1.97
CA GLU A 648 -10.00 0.43 3.01
C GLU A 648 -9.96 -1.09 3.31
N ARG A 649 -10.92 -1.86 2.78
CA ARG A 649 -11.17 -3.27 3.14
C ARG A 649 -11.30 -4.22 1.96
N ALA A 650 -10.77 -3.84 0.79
CA ALA A 650 -10.70 -4.68 -0.40
C ALA A 650 -12.04 -5.36 -0.78
N ASN A 651 -13.16 -4.61 -0.70
CA ASN A 651 -14.51 -5.07 -1.02
C ASN A 651 -14.99 -6.32 -0.24
N ARG A 652 -14.40 -6.62 0.93
CA ARG A 652 -14.79 -7.79 1.74
C ARG A 652 -16.07 -7.51 2.55
N PHE A 653 -16.88 -8.57 2.76
CA PHE A 653 -18.08 -8.55 3.60
C PHE A 653 -19.16 -7.51 3.24
N LEU A 654 -19.10 -6.94 2.03
CA LEU A 654 -20.16 -6.06 1.52
C LEU A 654 -21.48 -6.82 1.38
N ASP A 655 -22.57 -6.23 1.85
CA ASP A 655 -23.91 -6.83 1.76
C ASP A 655 -25.02 -5.78 1.73
N ARG A 656 -25.72 -5.66 0.59
CA ARG A 656 -26.83 -4.70 0.43
C ARG A 656 -27.98 -4.94 1.41
N ARG A 657 -28.15 -6.18 1.89
CA ARG A 657 -29.20 -6.53 2.86
C ARG A 657 -29.02 -5.84 4.20
N PHE A 658 -27.79 -5.42 4.54
CA PHE A 658 -27.55 -4.64 5.75
C PHE A 658 -28.03 -3.20 5.62
N LEU A 659 -28.11 -2.66 4.39
CA LEU A 659 -28.60 -1.30 4.15
C LEU A 659 -30.11 -1.25 3.93
N VAL A 660 -30.63 -2.10 3.05
CA VAL A 660 -32.00 -2.02 2.54
C VAL A 660 -32.65 -3.40 2.55
N ASN A 661 -33.98 -3.42 2.69
CA ASN A 661 -34.74 -4.67 2.57
C ASN A 661 -34.71 -5.12 1.10
N LEU A 662 -34.35 -6.39 0.89
CA LEU A 662 -34.36 -7.05 -0.41
C LEU A 662 -35.37 -8.19 -0.36
N ARG A 663 -35.77 -8.70 -1.54
CA ARG A 663 -36.70 -9.83 -1.60
C ARG A 663 -36.15 -11.02 -0.80
N GLY A 664 -36.87 -11.42 0.24
CA GLY A 664 -36.49 -12.53 1.12
C GLY A 664 -35.57 -12.15 2.29
N SER A 665 -35.32 -10.86 2.54
CA SER A 665 -34.50 -10.38 3.66
C SER A 665 -34.97 -9.02 4.17
N ASP A 666 -35.37 -8.97 5.43
CA ASP A 666 -35.84 -7.76 6.13
C ASP A 666 -34.79 -7.20 7.12
N LEU A 667 -33.51 -7.39 6.79
CA LEU A 667 -32.36 -7.01 7.64
C LEU A 667 -31.88 -5.56 7.43
N GLY A 668 -32.54 -4.78 6.57
CA GLY A 668 -32.05 -3.46 6.17
C GLY A 668 -32.14 -2.42 7.27
N PHE A 669 -31.02 -1.78 7.60
CA PHE A 669 -30.97 -0.67 8.56
C PHE A 669 -31.89 0.49 8.14
N PHE A 670 -31.85 0.87 6.85
CA PHE A 670 -32.75 1.85 6.24
C PHE A 670 -33.99 1.21 5.63
N GLY A 671 -34.37 0.00 6.06
CA GLY A 671 -35.47 -0.78 5.49
C GLY A 671 -36.86 -0.28 5.90
N ARG A 672 -36.96 0.54 6.95
CA ARG A 672 -38.23 1.12 7.43
C ARG A 672 -38.54 2.40 6.64
N GLY A 673 -39.66 2.42 5.92
CA GLY A 673 -40.18 3.60 5.23
C GLY A 673 -39.57 3.83 3.83
N TYR A 674 -40.09 3.11 2.85
CA TYR A 674 -39.98 3.46 1.42
C TYR A 674 -41.31 3.98 0.90
#